data_AF-A0A511JC40-F1
#
_entry.id   AF-A0A511JC40-F1
#
_cell.length_a   1.000
_cell.length_b   1.000
_cell.length_c   1.000
_cell.angle_alpha   90.00
_cell.angle_beta   90.00
_cell.angle_gamma   90.00
#
_symmetry.space_group_name_H-M   'P 1'
#
loop_
_entity.id
_entity.type
_entity.pdbx_description
1 polymer ?
#
loop_
_entity_poly.entity_id
_entity_poly.type
_entity_poly.pdbx_seq_one_letter_code
_entity_poly.pdbx_strand_id
1 'polypeptide(L)'
;MLVVAAPAAATDDAPVEAGIVVKKIENLPEGFMRGVDVSSVLSLEESGVVFRDTGGAPADLFDVLADAGVTDVRVRVWNDPYDAEGNGYGGGDVDVDRAVEIGERATAAGLGVVVDFHYSDFWADPGKQTAPKAWTALGIDDKAAAVEQFTHAALQELVDAGVDVGMVQVGNETNNGVAGTTSWDDRAAIFSAGSAAVRDVLPDALVALHFTNPETAGRYADYAQQLDARGVDYDVFASSYYPFWHGTPANLTAVLGEVAADYGKKVMVAETSWASTLEDGDGHPNTVRAGQNDTGLAYPISVQGQATELRTVMQAVADVPDGMGIGAFYWEPAWLPVGPASQVEQNKLLWEEFGSGWASSYAGEYEDDAAQYYGGSSWDNQALFDFAGNPLESLQTFRYVLTGSTAPRAVYSIAPVDVTVRSGDAVSLPTTVSVTYNDETVEDVPVTWADVLDWVRGPGAYTVHGVTRDGDAVTASLTVSAELLPNGGFETNWGDGWTIDWTNAPVKEGAGNQHGGAMAVNFWSAGVYSFTGSRTVTGLAPGTYDVSMWVHGGDAPTGTVALVATTSNGTTSAPATLAGWLVWSHPTVTAQVGDDGALTVAFTGTDLAGGAWGWIDDVSVVAASDPVVLDTAALDTALAAARAVDPAGYTAESVAALDHAIAVAEFSAAGSTRTQEDVDAITTLLTDALAGLRLVSSMSATLVSSNVTTGENPRVAVRVTASRAPTGTITVDYGTGTKSVALHAARNGVITVALPHLAAGRHVVAVAYSGDRKVAAAAAAPVTLTVVKTPSTVKAALGRTVVPRSETTKVTVMVRAAGVAAPTGKVTVRVGGKTVVAVLTPADKGRAKVQLPVLPAGKYTVNVAYAGDGSVRAGTATPLTLRVR
;
A
#
# COMPACT_ATOMS: atom_id res chain seq x y z
N MET A 1 -16.24 15.41 -58.62
CA MET A 1 -16.50 15.09 -57.20
C MET A 1 -15.19 15.39 -56.48
N LEU A 2 -15.12 16.52 -55.76
CA LEU A 2 -13.91 16.89 -55.00
C LEU A 2 -13.78 15.89 -53.85
N VAL A 3 -12.70 15.13 -53.83
CA VAL A 3 -12.28 14.36 -52.67
C VAL A 3 -11.71 15.37 -51.67
N VAL A 4 -12.45 15.60 -50.59
CA VAL A 4 -11.94 16.36 -49.44
C VAL A 4 -10.96 15.44 -48.74
N ALA A 5 -9.67 15.77 -48.84
CA ALA A 5 -8.65 15.15 -48.01
C ALA A 5 -9.00 15.41 -46.54
N ALA A 6 -9.12 14.33 -45.76
CA ALA A 6 -9.13 14.42 -44.32
C ALA A 6 -7.85 15.15 -43.86
N PRO A 7 -7.92 16.05 -42.86
CA PRO A 7 -6.74 16.70 -42.35
C PRO A 7 -5.81 15.62 -41.76
N ALA A 8 -4.53 15.66 -42.11
CA ALA A 8 -3.50 14.91 -41.41
C ALA A 8 -3.60 15.25 -39.92
N ALA A 9 -3.84 14.24 -39.08
CA ALA A 9 -3.79 14.39 -37.65
C ALA A 9 -2.39 14.89 -37.28
N ALA A 10 -2.33 15.95 -36.48
CA ALA A 10 -1.08 16.37 -35.85
C ALA A 10 -0.56 15.20 -35.03
N THR A 11 0.73 14.89 -35.17
CA THR A 11 1.44 13.94 -34.31
C THR A 11 1.46 14.51 -32.89
N ASP A 12 0.49 14.13 -32.07
CA ASP A 12 0.47 14.45 -30.63
C ASP A 12 1.54 13.59 -29.94
N ASP A 13 2.80 14.04 -30.03
CA ASP A 13 3.94 13.52 -29.26
C ASP A 13 3.90 13.95 -27.77
N ALA A 14 2.80 14.57 -27.33
CA ALA A 14 2.63 15.00 -25.95
C ALA A 14 2.13 13.82 -25.09
N PRO A 15 2.65 13.67 -23.85
CA PRO A 15 2.11 12.71 -22.90
C PRO A 15 0.60 12.91 -22.67
N VAL A 16 -0.12 11.80 -22.54
CA VAL A 16 -1.56 11.81 -22.27
C VAL A 16 -1.85 11.82 -20.78
N GLU A 17 -2.88 12.56 -20.34
CA GLU A 17 -3.34 12.49 -18.95
C GLU A 17 -4.05 11.15 -18.68
N ALA A 18 -3.67 10.48 -17.60
CA ALA A 18 -4.10 9.13 -17.24
C ALA A 18 -4.14 8.93 -15.71
N GLY A 19 -4.63 7.78 -15.25
CA GLY A 19 -4.56 7.32 -13.86
C GLY A 19 -3.24 6.64 -13.49
N ILE A 20 -2.42 6.31 -14.49
CA ILE A 20 -1.07 5.74 -14.34
C ILE A 20 -0.03 6.55 -15.13
N VAL A 21 1.23 6.50 -14.70
CA VAL A 21 2.37 7.10 -15.40
C VAL A 21 3.12 6.02 -16.17
N VAL A 22 3.29 6.22 -17.47
CA VAL A 22 4.09 5.35 -18.33
C VAL A 22 5.02 6.23 -19.12
N LYS A 23 6.33 6.00 -19.03
CA LYS A 23 7.30 6.75 -19.83
C LYS A 23 7.32 6.23 -21.26
N LYS A 24 7.28 7.15 -22.23
CA LYS A 24 7.52 6.85 -23.66
C LYS A 24 8.82 6.05 -23.81
N ILE A 25 8.83 5.09 -24.74
CA ILE A 25 10.04 4.39 -25.18
C ILE A 25 10.53 5.11 -26.43
N GLU A 26 11.58 5.91 -26.29
CA GLU A 26 12.06 6.81 -27.35
C GLU A 26 12.65 6.06 -28.56
N ASN A 27 13.20 4.87 -28.32
CA ASN A 27 13.86 4.02 -29.32
C ASN A 27 13.00 2.82 -29.74
N LEU A 28 11.68 2.85 -29.54
CA LEU A 28 10.82 1.75 -29.95
C LEU A 28 10.85 1.59 -31.48
N PRO A 29 11.27 0.43 -32.03
CA PRO A 29 11.32 0.21 -33.47
C PRO A 29 9.95 0.36 -34.16
N GLU A 30 9.95 0.79 -35.42
CA GLU A 30 8.76 0.74 -36.25
C GLU A 30 8.32 -0.72 -36.44
N GLY A 31 7.03 -1.00 -36.22
CA GLY A 31 6.51 -2.38 -36.26
C GLY A 31 6.86 -3.23 -35.05
N PHE A 32 7.35 -2.64 -33.94
CA PHE A 32 7.54 -3.38 -32.69
C PHE A 32 6.23 -4.03 -32.23
N MET A 33 6.24 -5.36 -32.09
CA MET A 33 5.08 -6.15 -31.68
C MET A 33 4.79 -5.90 -30.21
N ARG A 34 3.58 -5.42 -29.95
CA ARG A 34 3.00 -5.18 -28.63
C ARG A 34 1.92 -6.22 -28.42
N GLY A 35 2.35 -7.44 -28.17
CA GLY A 35 1.50 -8.62 -28.27
C GLY A 35 0.92 -9.07 -26.95
N VAL A 36 -0.07 -9.95 -27.04
CA VAL A 36 -0.63 -10.68 -25.90
C VAL A 36 -0.90 -12.14 -26.26
N ASP A 37 -0.83 -13.06 -25.29
CA ASP A 37 -1.33 -14.42 -25.43
C ASP A 37 -2.69 -14.53 -24.72
N VAL A 38 -3.75 -14.86 -25.45
CA VAL A 38 -5.12 -14.99 -24.88
C VAL A 38 -5.72 -16.36 -25.17
N SER A 39 -4.89 -17.41 -25.19
CA SER A 39 -5.36 -18.69 -25.71
C SER A 39 -6.45 -19.34 -24.83
N SER A 40 -6.58 -18.94 -23.56
CA SER A 40 -7.66 -19.39 -22.67
C SER A 40 -9.06 -18.86 -23.03
N VAL A 41 -9.16 -17.87 -23.94
CA VAL A 41 -10.38 -17.06 -24.17
C VAL A 41 -11.64 -17.89 -24.46
N LEU A 42 -11.56 -18.90 -25.34
CA LEU A 42 -12.75 -19.66 -25.75
C LEU A 42 -13.32 -20.46 -24.58
N SER A 43 -12.47 -21.15 -23.82
CA SER A 43 -12.89 -21.92 -22.64
C SER A 43 -13.47 -21.03 -21.54
N LEU A 44 -12.95 -19.80 -21.38
CA LEU A 44 -13.50 -18.82 -20.45
C LEU A 44 -14.89 -18.35 -20.88
N GLU A 45 -15.08 -18.03 -22.16
CA GLU A 45 -16.39 -17.62 -22.70
C GLU A 45 -17.42 -18.75 -22.60
N GLU A 46 -17.03 -20.00 -22.88
CA GLU A 46 -17.85 -21.20 -22.68
C GLU A 46 -18.22 -21.39 -21.19
N SER A 47 -17.31 -21.04 -20.28
CA SER A 47 -17.55 -21.01 -18.83
C SER A 47 -18.39 -19.82 -18.36
N GLY A 48 -18.75 -18.90 -19.25
CA GLY A 48 -19.62 -17.75 -18.98
C GLY A 48 -18.90 -16.47 -18.54
N VAL A 49 -17.58 -16.39 -18.71
CA VAL A 49 -16.81 -15.15 -18.51
C VAL A 49 -17.25 -14.10 -19.54
N VAL A 50 -17.31 -12.83 -19.10
CA VAL A 50 -17.71 -11.70 -19.95
C VAL A 50 -16.67 -10.59 -19.87
N PHE A 51 -16.02 -10.31 -20.99
CA PHE A 51 -15.13 -9.16 -21.15
C PHE A 51 -15.91 -7.88 -21.45
N ARG A 52 -15.33 -6.72 -21.10
CA ARG A 52 -15.98 -5.42 -21.20
C ARG A 52 -15.05 -4.38 -21.81
N ASP A 53 -15.63 -3.35 -22.40
CA ASP A 53 -14.92 -2.16 -22.83
C ASP A 53 -14.60 -1.20 -21.67
N THR A 54 -13.88 -0.12 -21.96
CA THR A 54 -13.56 0.94 -20.99
C THR A 54 -14.79 1.70 -20.46
N GLY A 55 -15.96 1.54 -21.09
CA GLY A 55 -17.24 2.05 -20.63
C GLY A 55 -18.01 1.07 -19.73
N GLY A 56 -17.49 -0.15 -19.53
CA GLY A 56 -18.10 -1.23 -18.75
C GLY A 56 -19.16 -2.06 -19.51
N ALA A 57 -19.34 -1.83 -20.81
CA ALA A 57 -20.27 -2.59 -21.63
C ALA A 57 -19.61 -3.91 -22.09
N PRO A 58 -20.36 -5.04 -22.19
CA PRO A 58 -19.82 -6.26 -22.77
C PRO A 58 -19.28 -6.02 -24.18
N ALA A 59 -18.08 -6.51 -24.45
CA ALA A 59 -17.37 -6.34 -25.71
C ALA A 59 -16.56 -7.60 -26.04
N ASP A 60 -16.25 -7.79 -27.31
CA ASP A 60 -15.32 -8.84 -27.74
C ASP A 60 -13.91 -8.52 -27.24
N LEU A 61 -13.20 -9.52 -26.72
CA LEU A 61 -11.87 -9.33 -26.14
C LEU A 61 -10.89 -8.73 -27.16
N PHE A 62 -10.92 -9.19 -28.41
CA PHE A 62 -9.96 -8.79 -29.44
C PHE A 62 -10.15 -7.32 -29.85
N ASP A 63 -11.40 -6.85 -29.91
CA ASP A 63 -11.70 -5.43 -30.12
C ASP A 63 -11.13 -4.55 -28.98
N VAL A 64 -11.29 -4.98 -27.73
CA VAL A 64 -10.77 -4.25 -26.56
C VAL A 64 -9.25 -4.19 -26.56
N LEU A 65 -8.58 -5.28 -26.94
CA LEU A 65 -7.13 -5.35 -27.07
C LEU A 65 -6.62 -4.43 -28.19
N ALA A 66 -7.26 -4.45 -29.36
CA ALA A 66 -6.91 -3.58 -30.48
C ALA A 66 -7.06 -2.09 -30.12
N ASP A 67 -8.17 -1.72 -29.44
CA ASP A 67 -8.40 -0.36 -28.97
C ASP A 67 -7.35 0.11 -27.94
N ALA A 68 -6.80 -0.82 -27.17
CA ALA A 68 -5.70 -0.59 -26.23
C ALA A 68 -4.31 -0.53 -26.87
N GLY A 69 -4.20 -0.75 -28.19
CA GLY A 69 -2.97 -0.66 -28.98
C GLY A 69 -2.10 -1.91 -28.96
N VAL A 70 -2.67 -3.05 -28.56
CA VAL A 70 -2.12 -4.37 -28.87
C VAL A 70 -2.06 -4.51 -30.39
N THR A 71 -1.00 -5.14 -30.90
CA THR A 71 -0.80 -5.33 -32.34
C THR A 71 -0.91 -6.78 -32.77
N ASP A 72 -0.64 -7.73 -31.87
CA ASP A 72 -0.50 -9.14 -32.20
C ASP A 72 -1.09 -10.02 -31.09
N VAL A 73 -1.67 -11.15 -31.49
CA VAL A 73 -2.12 -12.20 -30.58
C VAL A 73 -1.26 -13.44 -30.77
N ARG A 74 -0.67 -13.92 -29.68
CA ARG A 74 -0.07 -15.25 -29.60
C ARG A 74 -1.13 -16.28 -29.20
N VAL A 75 -1.06 -17.46 -29.82
CA VAL A 75 -1.92 -18.60 -29.49
C VAL A 75 -1.10 -19.87 -29.34
N ARG A 76 -1.17 -20.52 -28.17
CA ARG A 76 -0.57 -21.85 -27.95
C ARG A 76 -1.38 -22.91 -28.68
N VAL A 77 -0.71 -23.94 -29.18
CA VAL A 77 -1.34 -25.05 -29.91
C VAL A 77 -0.76 -26.38 -29.42
N TRP A 78 -1.65 -27.20 -28.88
CA TRP A 78 -1.39 -28.60 -28.55
C TRP A 78 -1.81 -29.53 -29.68
N ASN A 79 -1.18 -30.70 -29.72
CA ASN A 79 -1.44 -31.70 -30.74
C ASN A 79 -2.79 -32.39 -30.55
N ASP A 80 -3.05 -32.89 -29.34
CA ASP A 80 -4.28 -33.59 -28.96
C ASP A 80 -4.52 -33.44 -27.44
N PRO A 81 -5.01 -32.27 -26.97
CA PRO A 81 -5.17 -31.96 -25.54
C PRO A 81 -6.38 -32.64 -24.89
N TYR A 82 -6.63 -33.90 -25.24
CA TYR A 82 -7.77 -34.68 -24.80
C TYR A 82 -7.35 -36.09 -24.39
N ASP A 83 -8.12 -36.68 -23.47
CA ASP A 83 -8.04 -38.11 -23.19
C ASP A 83 -8.75 -38.96 -24.27
N ALA A 84 -8.68 -40.28 -24.14
CA ALA A 84 -9.30 -41.20 -25.10
C ALA A 84 -10.84 -41.12 -25.15
N GLU A 85 -11.47 -40.53 -24.13
CA GLU A 85 -12.91 -40.30 -24.03
C GLU A 85 -13.33 -38.92 -24.59
N GLY A 86 -12.37 -38.06 -24.94
CA GLY A 86 -12.60 -36.73 -25.47
C GLY A 86 -12.78 -35.66 -24.39
N ASN A 87 -12.36 -35.92 -23.15
CA ASN A 87 -12.35 -34.91 -22.10
C ASN A 87 -11.07 -34.05 -22.23
N GLY A 88 -11.25 -32.73 -22.20
CA GLY A 88 -10.15 -31.77 -22.33
C GLY A 88 -9.20 -31.80 -21.14
N TYR A 89 -7.90 -31.65 -21.40
CA TYR A 89 -6.85 -31.57 -20.39
C TYR A 89 -6.85 -30.24 -19.61
N GLY A 90 -7.62 -29.25 -20.04
CA GLY A 90 -7.66 -27.91 -19.47
C GLY A 90 -6.69 -26.96 -20.14
N GLY A 91 -6.37 -25.86 -19.47
CA GLY A 91 -5.47 -24.83 -19.99
C GLY A 91 -5.98 -24.16 -21.27
N GLY A 92 -7.29 -24.20 -21.51
CA GLY A 92 -7.96 -23.69 -22.72
C GLY A 92 -8.26 -24.75 -23.79
N ASP A 93 -7.78 -26.00 -23.62
CA ASP A 93 -7.93 -27.11 -24.58
C ASP A 93 -7.54 -26.73 -26.01
N VAL A 94 -6.49 -25.92 -26.17
CA VAL A 94 -6.20 -25.23 -27.42
C VAL A 94 -5.54 -26.16 -28.44
N ASP A 95 -6.38 -26.87 -29.19
CA ASP A 95 -6.01 -27.61 -30.39
C ASP A 95 -5.98 -26.70 -31.64
N VAL A 96 -5.78 -27.30 -32.81
CA VAL A 96 -5.72 -26.57 -34.09
C VAL A 96 -7.04 -25.85 -34.39
N ASP A 97 -8.19 -26.49 -34.17
CA ASP A 97 -9.50 -25.91 -34.45
C ASP A 97 -9.74 -24.64 -33.61
N ARG A 98 -9.45 -24.71 -32.30
CA ARG A 98 -9.55 -23.54 -31.42
C ARG A 98 -8.54 -22.46 -31.78
N ALA A 99 -7.33 -22.83 -32.19
CA ALA A 99 -6.33 -21.87 -32.65
C ALA A 99 -6.78 -21.13 -33.93
N VAL A 100 -7.48 -21.81 -34.85
CA VAL A 100 -8.10 -21.17 -36.02
C VAL A 100 -9.15 -20.15 -35.58
N GLU A 101 -10.07 -20.52 -34.70
CA GLU A 101 -11.13 -19.59 -34.23
C GLU A 101 -10.56 -18.34 -33.53
N ILE A 102 -9.55 -18.53 -32.68
CA ILE A 102 -8.82 -17.42 -32.04
C ILE A 102 -8.15 -16.55 -33.10
N GLY A 103 -7.49 -17.16 -34.09
CA GLY A 103 -6.81 -16.46 -35.17
C GLY A 103 -7.76 -15.66 -36.07
N GLU A 104 -8.94 -16.18 -36.38
CA GLU A 104 -9.97 -15.48 -37.15
C GLU A 104 -10.45 -14.24 -36.41
N ARG A 105 -10.70 -14.35 -35.10
CA ARG A 105 -11.14 -13.22 -34.25
C ARG A 105 -10.06 -12.16 -34.12
N ALA A 106 -8.80 -12.55 -33.91
CA ALA A 106 -7.67 -11.63 -33.89
C ALA A 106 -7.53 -10.87 -35.22
N THR A 107 -7.57 -11.60 -36.34
CA THR A 107 -7.47 -11.01 -37.69
C THR A 107 -8.64 -10.06 -37.97
N ALA A 108 -9.85 -10.41 -37.55
CA ALA A 108 -11.04 -9.56 -37.70
C ALA A 108 -10.94 -8.24 -36.93
N ALA A 109 -10.29 -8.24 -35.76
CA ALA A 109 -9.97 -7.03 -34.99
C ALA A 109 -8.78 -6.23 -35.54
N GLY A 110 -8.09 -6.75 -36.57
CA GLY A 110 -6.91 -6.13 -37.17
C GLY A 110 -5.60 -6.39 -36.42
N LEU A 111 -5.55 -7.48 -35.64
CA LEU A 111 -4.37 -7.95 -34.93
C LEU A 111 -3.65 -9.03 -35.76
N GLY A 112 -2.32 -8.99 -35.78
CA GLY A 112 -1.50 -10.08 -36.33
C GLY A 112 -1.56 -11.32 -35.44
N VAL A 113 -1.20 -12.49 -35.98
CA VAL A 113 -1.22 -13.76 -35.25
C VAL A 113 0.16 -14.40 -35.18
N VAL A 114 0.52 -14.83 -33.96
CA VAL A 114 1.71 -15.63 -33.67
C VAL A 114 1.26 -17.01 -33.19
N VAL A 115 1.57 -18.06 -33.96
CA VAL A 115 1.17 -19.43 -33.63
C VAL A 115 2.30 -20.11 -32.87
N ASP A 116 2.02 -20.60 -31.67
CA ASP A 116 2.98 -21.32 -30.84
C ASP A 116 2.68 -22.80 -30.76
N PHE A 117 3.41 -23.60 -31.55
CA PHE A 117 3.31 -25.05 -31.47
C PHE A 117 4.14 -25.57 -30.31
N HIS A 118 3.47 -26.11 -29.29
CA HIS A 118 4.14 -26.76 -28.15
C HIS A 118 4.81 -28.08 -28.55
N TYR A 119 4.32 -28.73 -29.60
CA TYR A 119 4.70 -30.10 -29.98
C TYR A 119 4.59 -31.08 -28.80
N SER A 120 3.46 -30.98 -28.09
CA SER A 120 3.03 -31.78 -26.97
C SER A 120 1.50 -31.80 -26.94
N ASP A 121 0.91 -32.74 -26.22
CA ASP A 121 -0.55 -32.74 -25.99
C ASP A 121 -0.93 -31.83 -24.82
N PHE A 122 0.03 -31.35 -24.04
CA PHE A 122 -0.24 -30.44 -22.93
C PHE A 122 0.95 -29.49 -22.67
N TRP A 123 0.97 -28.80 -21.52
CA TRP A 123 1.98 -27.78 -21.20
C TRP A 123 3.41 -28.23 -21.52
N ALA A 124 4.13 -27.35 -22.24
CA ALA A 124 5.54 -27.56 -22.60
C ALA A 124 6.36 -26.42 -21.98
N ASP A 125 7.30 -26.77 -21.10
CA ASP A 125 8.15 -25.85 -20.34
C ASP A 125 9.52 -26.52 -20.03
N PRO A 126 10.45 -25.92 -19.28
CA PRO A 126 11.75 -26.54 -19.00
C PRO A 126 11.68 -27.86 -18.25
N GLY A 127 10.64 -28.09 -17.45
CA GLY A 127 10.41 -29.34 -16.73
C GLY A 127 9.67 -30.38 -17.57
N LYS A 128 8.89 -29.94 -18.56
CA LYS A 128 7.92 -30.76 -19.30
C LYS A 128 8.06 -30.56 -20.79
N GLN A 129 8.47 -31.61 -21.49
CA GLN A 129 8.60 -31.62 -22.96
C GLN A 129 8.09 -32.95 -23.50
N THR A 130 6.95 -33.43 -23.01
CA THR A 130 6.42 -34.75 -23.33
C THR A 130 6.02 -34.83 -24.79
N ALA A 131 6.37 -35.94 -25.47
CA ALA A 131 5.95 -36.16 -26.85
C ALA A 131 4.42 -36.32 -26.91
N PRO A 132 3.73 -35.79 -27.94
CA PRO A 132 2.33 -36.11 -28.20
C PRO A 132 2.09 -37.62 -28.13
N LYS A 133 0.92 -38.04 -27.63
CA LYS A 133 0.54 -39.46 -27.47
C LYS A 133 0.82 -40.25 -28.76
N ALA A 134 0.52 -39.66 -29.91
CA ALA A 134 0.72 -40.24 -31.23
C ALA A 134 2.20 -40.46 -31.61
N TRP A 135 3.14 -39.72 -31.00
CA TRP A 135 4.56 -39.68 -31.38
C TRP A 135 5.48 -40.41 -30.39
N THR A 136 4.97 -40.87 -29.25
CA THR A 136 5.75 -41.48 -28.16
C THR A 136 6.61 -42.67 -28.62
N ALA A 137 6.13 -43.48 -29.56
CA ALA A 137 6.84 -44.66 -30.06
C ALA A 137 7.75 -44.39 -31.28
N LEU A 138 7.78 -43.16 -31.79
CA LEU A 138 8.53 -42.81 -33.00
C LEU A 138 10.02 -42.56 -32.70
N GLY A 139 10.88 -43.07 -33.60
CA GLY A 139 12.29 -42.66 -33.66
C GLY A 139 12.41 -41.24 -34.21
N ILE A 140 13.61 -40.65 -34.12
CA ILE A 140 13.80 -39.23 -34.45
C ILE A 140 13.40 -38.87 -35.89
N ASP A 141 13.76 -39.67 -36.89
CA ASP A 141 13.44 -39.39 -38.30
C ASP A 141 11.91 -39.38 -38.55
N ASP A 142 11.20 -40.39 -38.02
CA ASP A 142 9.74 -40.50 -38.16
C ASP A 142 9.03 -39.40 -37.35
N LYS A 143 9.60 -39.01 -36.21
CA LYS A 143 9.08 -37.93 -35.37
C LYS A 143 9.24 -36.56 -36.03
N ALA A 144 10.39 -36.29 -36.64
CA ALA A 144 10.62 -35.07 -37.41
C ALA A 144 9.63 -34.98 -38.59
N ALA A 145 9.42 -36.09 -39.32
CA ALA A 145 8.41 -36.13 -40.38
C ALA A 145 6.97 -35.88 -39.85
N ALA A 146 6.63 -36.39 -38.66
CA ALA A 146 5.34 -36.13 -38.04
C ALA A 146 5.17 -34.66 -37.63
N VAL A 147 6.23 -34.02 -37.13
CA VAL A 147 6.26 -32.58 -36.82
C VAL A 147 6.06 -31.74 -38.06
N GLU A 148 6.79 -32.02 -39.15
CA GLU A 148 6.64 -31.30 -40.43
C GLU A 148 5.21 -31.43 -40.95
N GLN A 149 4.65 -32.65 -40.93
CA GLN A 149 3.28 -32.90 -41.40
C GLN A 149 2.24 -32.18 -40.54
N PHE A 150 2.35 -32.25 -39.22
CA PHE A 150 1.41 -31.58 -38.30
C PHE A 150 1.47 -30.07 -38.47
N THR A 151 2.68 -29.49 -38.47
CA THR A 151 2.88 -28.05 -38.63
C THR A 151 2.33 -27.56 -39.97
N HIS A 152 2.61 -28.27 -41.06
CA HIS A 152 2.08 -27.91 -42.38
C HIS A 152 0.54 -27.97 -42.39
N ALA A 153 -0.06 -29.04 -41.87
CA ALA A 153 -1.52 -29.19 -41.86
C ALA A 153 -2.20 -28.07 -41.06
N ALA A 154 -1.74 -27.83 -39.84
CA ALA A 154 -2.30 -26.79 -38.98
C ALA A 154 -2.16 -25.38 -39.57
N LEU A 155 -0.99 -25.06 -40.15
CA LEU A 155 -0.79 -23.76 -40.82
C LEU A 155 -1.65 -23.61 -42.07
N GLN A 156 -1.87 -24.70 -42.82
CA GLN A 156 -2.77 -24.66 -43.99
C GLN A 156 -4.21 -24.35 -43.56
N GLU A 157 -4.68 -24.90 -42.44
CA GLU A 157 -6.02 -24.63 -41.91
C GLU A 157 -6.17 -23.16 -41.50
N LEU A 158 -5.17 -22.59 -40.82
CA LEU A 158 -5.12 -21.16 -40.49
C LEU A 158 -5.15 -20.27 -41.75
N VAL A 159 -4.35 -20.63 -42.76
CA VAL A 159 -4.32 -19.91 -44.05
C VAL A 159 -5.65 -20.01 -44.78
N ASP A 160 -6.28 -21.18 -44.81
CA ASP A 160 -7.57 -21.42 -45.46
C ASP A 160 -8.71 -20.64 -44.78
N ALA A 161 -8.62 -20.43 -43.45
CA ALA A 161 -9.50 -19.56 -42.67
C ALA A 161 -9.20 -18.06 -42.86
N GLY A 162 -8.09 -17.71 -43.51
CA GLY A 162 -7.70 -16.32 -43.78
C GLY A 162 -7.09 -15.60 -42.59
N VAL A 163 -6.48 -16.35 -41.66
CA VAL A 163 -5.78 -15.82 -40.48
C VAL A 163 -4.47 -15.12 -40.90
N ASP A 164 -4.21 -13.93 -40.37
CA ASP A 164 -3.00 -13.14 -40.64
C ASP A 164 -1.81 -13.62 -39.78
N VAL A 165 -1.27 -14.79 -40.12
CA VAL A 165 -0.13 -15.39 -39.40
C VAL A 165 1.17 -14.70 -39.79
N GLY A 166 1.72 -13.88 -38.88
CA GLY A 166 2.99 -13.16 -39.07
C GLY A 166 4.21 -13.89 -38.53
N MET A 167 4.02 -14.81 -37.58
CA MET A 167 5.11 -15.57 -36.95
C MET A 167 4.64 -16.94 -36.47
N VAL A 168 5.55 -17.92 -36.53
CA VAL A 168 5.33 -19.26 -35.97
C VAL A 168 6.47 -19.62 -35.03
N GLN A 169 6.13 -19.97 -33.80
CA GLN A 169 7.03 -20.48 -32.79
C GLN A 169 7.07 -22.01 -32.85
N VAL A 170 8.28 -22.54 -33.02
CA VAL A 170 8.56 -23.97 -33.23
C VAL A 170 9.06 -24.55 -31.90
N GLY A 171 8.12 -24.88 -31.01
CA GLY A 171 8.37 -25.36 -29.66
C GLY A 171 8.33 -24.24 -28.61
N ASN A 172 7.78 -24.55 -27.43
CA ASN A 172 7.69 -23.63 -26.30
C ASN A 172 8.73 -23.94 -25.21
N GLU A 173 9.48 -22.91 -24.76
CA GLU A 173 10.48 -22.97 -23.69
C GLU A 173 11.39 -24.22 -23.72
N THR A 174 11.96 -24.51 -24.89
CA THR A 174 12.61 -25.79 -25.23
C THR A 174 14.04 -25.97 -24.66
N ASN A 175 14.26 -25.46 -23.44
CA ASN A 175 15.53 -25.44 -22.72
C ASN A 175 16.16 -26.84 -22.62
N ASN A 176 15.34 -27.84 -22.29
CA ASN A 176 15.80 -29.21 -21.99
C ASN A 176 15.28 -30.26 -22.98
N GLY A 177 14.31 -29.92 -23.83
CA GLY A 177 13.69 -30.87 -24.75
C GLY A 177 12.72 -30.22 -25.73
N VAL A 178 12.25 -31.00 -26.70
CA VAL A 178 11.08 -30.72 -27.53
C VAL A 178 10.51 -32.05 -28.05
N ALA A 179 9.18 -32.22 -28.05
CA ALA A 179 8.50 -33.44 -28.54
C ALA A 179 9.06 -34.75 -27.94
N GLY A 180 9.43 -34.75 -26.66
CA GLY A 180 10.01 -35.88 -25.93
C GLY A 180 11.46 -36.21 -26.28
N THR A 181 12.16 -35.33 -27.00
CA THR A 181 13.58 -35.47 -27.35
C THR A 181 14.42 -34.48 -26.56
N THR A 182 15.65 -34.86 -26.18
CA THR A 182 16.49 -34.05 -25.28
C THR A 182 17.89 -33.77 -25.82
N SER A 183 18.43 -34.61 -26.71
CA SER A 183 19.74 -34.36 -27.32
C SER A 183 19.65 -33.17 -28.28
N TRP A 184 20.72 -32.37 -28.39
CA TRP A 184 20.72 -31.22 -29.31
C TRP A 184 20.56 -31.62 -30.77
N ASP A 185 21.07 -32.78 -31.19
CA ASP A 185 20.92 -33.27 -32.57
C ASP A 185 19.44 -33.60 -32.85
N ASP A 186 18.77 -34.27 -31.92
CA ASP A 186 17.35 -34.60 -32.06
C ASP A 186 16.47 -33.34 -32.01
N ARG A 187 16.73 -32.43 -31.06
CA ARG A 187 15.99 -31.16 -30.97
C ARG A 187 16.15 -30.33 -32.25
N ALA A 188 17.36 -30.25 -32.81
CA ALA A 188 17.60 -29.54 -34.07
C ALA A 188 16.86 -30.18 -35.25
N ALA A 189 16.70 -31.50 -35.28
CA ALA A 189 15.89 -32.19 -36.30
C ALA A 189 14.41 -31.79 -36.19
N ILE A 190 13.86 -31.71 -34.97
CA ILE A 190 12.50 -31.24 -34.71
C ILE A 190 12.33 -29.76 -35.12
N PHE A 191 13.25 -28.89 -34.70
CA PHE A 191 13.21 -27.47 -35.06
C PHE A 191 13.28 -27.26 -36.58
N SER A 192 14.16 -28.00 -37.27
CA SER A 192 14.31 -27.90 -38.72
C SER A 192 13.06 -28.40 -39.46
N ALA A 193 12.41 -29.45 -38.95
CA ALA A 193 11.17 -29.97 -39.52
C ALA A 193 10.00 -28.98 -39.38
N GLY A 194 9.81 -28.40 -38.20
CA GLY A 194 8.78 -27.36 -38.01
C GLY A 194 9.07 -26.12 -38.85
N SER A 195 10.32 -25.66 -38.87
CA SER A 195 10.75 -24.53 -39.72
C SER A 195 10.50 -24.80 -41.21
N ALA A 196 10.84 -26.00 -41.71
CA ALA A 196 10.60 -26.37 -43.11
C ALA A 196 9.12 -26.27 -43.49
N ALA A 197 8.22 -26.74 -42.62
CA ALA A 197 6.77 -26.60 -42.83
C ALA A 197 6.32 -25.13 -42.84
N VAL A 198 6.84 -24.29 -41.94
CA VAL A 198 6.54 -22.84 -41.95
C VAL A 198 6.99 -22.22 -43.26
N ARG A 199 8.21 -22.49 -43.71
CA ARG A 199 8.75 -21.94 -44.97
C ARG A 199 7.94 -22.36 -46.20
N ASP A 200 7.33 -23.54 -46.19
CA ASP A 200 6.53 -24.04 -47.31
C ASP A 200 5.14 -23.37 -47.36
N VAL A 201 4.46 -23.27 -46.22
CA VAL A 201 3.08 -22.72 -46.16
C VAL A 201 3.06 -21.19 -46.10
N LEU A 202 3.96 -20.59 -45.30
CA LEU A 202 4.02 -19.17 -44.98
C LEU A 202 5.46 -18.64 -45.15
N PRO A 203 5.97 -18.51 -46.39
CA PRO A 203 7.38 -18.14 -46.64
C PRO A 203 7.78 -16.76 -46.12
N ASP A 204 6.81 -15.86 -45.91
CA ASP A 204 7.03 -14.51 -45.37
C ASP A 204 6.90 -14.44 -43.83
N ALA A 205 6.35 -15.47 -43.18
CA ALA A 205 6.24 -15.52 -41.73
C ALA A 205 7.60 -15.76 -41.08
N LEU A 206 7.80 -15.14 -39.91
CA LEU A 206 9.01 -15.33 -39.12
C LEU A 206 8.95 -16.69 -38.40
N VAL A 207 10.08 -17.40 -38.38
CA VAL A 207 10.24 -18.63 -37.57
C VAL A 207 10.92 -18.27 -36.25
N ALA A 208 10.26 -18.53 -35.12
CA ALA A 208 10.78 -18.29 -33.79
C ALA A 208 11.12 -19.60 -33.06
N LEU A 209 12.20 -19.56 -32.27
CA LEU A 209 12.53 -20.61 -31.29
C LEU A 209 12.52 -20.00 -29.90
N HIS A 210 11.82 -20.63 -28.97
CA HIS A 210 11.55 -20.08 -27.65
C HIS A 210 12.30 -20.81 -26.53
N PHE A 211 12.95 -20.01 -25.69
CA PHE A 211 13.69 -20.43 -24.51
C PHE A 211 13.34 -19.56 -23.29
N THR A 212 13.83 -19.93 -22.12
CA THR A 212 13.55 -19.22 -20.86
C THR A 212 14.76 -19.26 -19.92
N ASN A 213 14.65 -18.67 -18.74
CA ASN A 213 15.72 -18.46 -17.76
C ASN A 213 16.94 -17.68 -18.29
N PRO A 214 16.76 -16.45 -18.78
CA PRO A 214 17.86 -15.60 -19.26
C PRO A 214 18.89 -15.25 -18.16
N GLU A 215 18.55 -15.39 -16.87
CA GLU A 215 19.44 -15.14 -15.72
C GLU A 215 20.56 -16.17 -15.57
N THR A 216 20.43 -17.35 -16.19
CA THR A 216 21.48 -18.37 -16.12
C THR A 216 22.66 -17.97 -17.01
N ALA A 217 23.78 -17.63 -16.37
CA ALA A 217 25.00 -17.21 -17.05
C ALA A 217 25.41 -18.15 -18.20
N GLY A 218 25.53 -17.60 -19.41
CA GLY A 218 25.99 -18.31 -20.61
C GLY A 218 24.96 -19.23 -21.27
N ARG A 219 23.74 -19.38 -20.72
CA ARG A 219 22.73 -20.31 -21.27
C ARG A 219 22.33 -19.96 -22.71
N TYR A 220 21.96 -18.71 -22.97
CA TYR A 220 21.51 -18.29 -24.30
C TYR A 220 22.63 -18.31 -25.33
N ALA A 221 23.86 -17.95 -24.93
CA ALA A 221 25.03 -18.07 -25.79
C ALA A 221 25.30 -19.53 -26.20
N ASP A 222 25.21 -20.49 -25.27
CA ASP A 222 25.30 -21.92 -25.61
C ASP A 222 24.17 -22.35 -26.54
N TYR A 223 22.92 -21.99 -26.25
CA TYR A 223 21.78 -22.41 -27.07
C TYR A 223 21.88 -21.88 -28.50
N ALA A 224 22.19 -20.60 -28.68
CA ALA A 224 22.41 -20.01 -29.99
C ALA A 224 23.58 -20.68 -30.74
N GLN A 225 24.67 -21.00 -30.05
CA GLN A 225 25.80 -21.76 -30.62
C GLN A 225 25.36 -23.14 -31.09
N GLN A 226 24.55 -23.86 -30.31
CA GLN A 226 24.14 -25.22 -30.64
C GLN A 226 23.19 -25.25 -31.84
N LEU A 227 22.34 -24.24 -31.98
CA LEU A 227 21.47 -24.04 -33.14
C LEU A 227 22.28 -23.72 -34.41
N ASP A 228 23.24 -22.79 -34.32
CA ASP A 228 24.11 -22.41 -35.45
C ASP A 228 24.99 -23.58 -35.91
N ALA A 229 25.60 -24.31 -34.97
CA ALA A 229 26.45 -25.46 -35.26
C ALA A 229 25.72 -26.60 -36.00
N ARG A 230 24.38 -26.62 -35.92
CA ARG A 230 23.51 -27.60 -36.59
C ARG A 230 22.78 -27.04 -37.80
N GLY A 231 22.96 -25.75 -38.10
CA GLY A 231 22.34 -25.09 -39.24
C GLY A 231 20.81 -25.03 -39.14
N VAL A 232 20.25 -24.88 -37.94
CA VAL A 232 18.80 -24.72 -37.75
C VAL A 232 18.36 -23.40 -38.41
N ASP A 233 17.39 -23.46 -39.32
CA ASP A 233 16.80 -22.27 -39.96
C ASP A 233 15.74 -21.66 -39.04
N TYR A 234 15.99 -20.44 -38.55
CA TYR A 234 15.06 -19.64 -37.77
C TYR A 234 15.42 -18.16 -37.85
N ASP A 235 14.46 -17.28 -37.60
CA ASP A 235 14.59 -15.83 -37.71
C ASP A 235 14.69 -15.14 -36.34
N VAL A 236 13.97 -15.68 -35.33
CA VAL A 236 13.80 -15.03 -34.02
C VAL A 236 14.22 -15.97 -32.89
N PHE A 237 15.13 -15.49 -32.02
CA PHE A 237 15.40 -16.11 -30.73
C PHE A 237 14.51 -15.46 -29.67
N ALA A 238 13.52 -16.19 -29.18
CA ALA A 238 12.55 -15.69 -28.22
C ALA A 238 12.90 -16.12 -26.79
N SER A 239 12.56 -15.27 -25.82
CA SER A 239 12.77 -15.48 -24.39
C SER A 239 11.46 -15.30 -23.62
N SER A 240 11.17 -16.15 -22.63
CA SER A 240 10.29 -15.75 -21.53
C SER A 240 11.05 -14.83 -20.58
N TYR A 241 10.34 -13.93 -19.93
CA TYR A 241 10.87 -13.07 -18.88
C TYR A 241 9.81 -12.82 -17.80
N TYR A 242 9.92 -13.52 -16.68
CA TYR A 242 9.08 -13.30 -15.51
C TYR A 242 9.97 -12.71 -14.41
N PRO A 243 9.78 -11.45 -14.00
CA PRO A 243 10.75 -10.75 -13.14
C PRO A 243 10.86 -11.35 -11.73
N PHE A 244 9.94 -12.21 -11.32
CA PHE A 244 10.02 -12.97 -10.08
C PHE A 244 11.03 -14.13 -10.11
N TRP A 245 11.50 -14.56 -11.29
CA TRP A 245 12.52 -15.61 -11.44
C TRP A 245 13.70 -15.23 -12.34
N HIS A 246 13.47 -14.42 -13.39
CA HIS A 246 14.36 -14.31 -14.55
C HIS A 246 15.42 -13.19 -14.48
N GLY A 247 15.75 -12.76 -13.27
CA GLY A 247 16.81 -11.78 -13.04
C GLY A 247 16.40 -10.35 -13.44
N THR A 248 17.33 -9.59 -14.01
CA THR A 248 17.16 -8.14 -14.25
C THR A 248 16.90 -7.82 -15.73
N PRO A 249 16.19 -6.73 -16.05
CA PRO A 249 16.00 -6.29 -17.44
C PRO A 249 17.32 -5.98 -18.15
N ALA A 250 18.33 -5.48 -17.42
CA ALA A 250 19.66 -5.23 -17.96
C ALA A 250 20.36 -6.53 -18.39
N ASN A 251 20.20 -7.61 -17.63
CA ASN A 251 20.68 -8.93 -18.05
C ASN A 251 19.94 -9.42 -19.29
N LEU A 252 18.61 -9.29 -19.31
CA LEU A 252 17.78 -9.67 -20.46
C LEU A 252 18.27 -8.98 -21.75
N THR A 253 18.42 -7.65 -21.73
CA THR A 253 18.96 -6.90 -22.88
C THR A 253 20.34 -7.40 -23.29
N ALA A 254 21.22 -7.68 -22.32
CA ALA A 254 22.58 -8.12 -22.60
C ALA A 254 22.62 -9.50 -23.30
N VAL A 255 21.91 -10.49 -22.76
CA VAL A 255 21.94 -11.86 -23.31
C VAL A 255 21.23 -11.96 -24.66
N LEU A 256 20.14 -11.21 -24.86
CA LEU A 256 19.48 -11.13 -26.16
C LEU A 256 20.34 -10.37 -27.18
N GLY A 257 21.01 -9.30 -26.74
CA GLY A 257 21.93 -8.53 -27.56
C GLY A 257 23.14 -9.34 -28.04
N GLU A 258 23.66 -10.25 -27.20
CA GLU A 258 24.73 -11.18 -27.59
C GLU A 258 24.26 -12.12 -28.71
N VAL A 259 23.08 -12.73 -28.57
CA VAL A 259 22.51 -13.60 -29.63
C VAL A 259 22.29 -12.84 -30.94
N ALA A 260 21.73 -11.63 -30.85
CA ALA A 260 21.51 -10.78 -32.01
C ALA A 260 22.83 -10.41 -32.73
N ALA A 261 23.85 -10.00 -31.98
CA ALA A 261 25.13 -9.57 -32.52
C ALA A 261 25.94 -10.72 -33.14
N ASP A 262 25.97 -11.88 -32.48
CA ASP A 262 26.83 -12.99 -32.89
C ASP A 262 26.21 -13.85 -34.01
N TYR A 263 24.88 -13.98 -34.03
CA TYR A 263 24.17 -14.88 -34.96
C TYR A 263 23.22 -14.15 -35.92
N GLY A 264 23.10 -12.83 -35.83
CA GLY A 264 22.26 -12.03 -36.73
C GLY A 264 20.77 -12.35 -36.62
N LYS A 265 20.31 -12.80 -35.45
CA LYS A 265 18.92 -13.17 -35.19
C LYS A 265 18.15 -11.98 -34.61
N LYS A 266 16.86 -11.89 -34.97
CA LYS A 266 15.95 -11.02 -34.24
C LYS A 266 15.71 -11.62 -32.85
N VAL A 267 15.31 -10.79 -31.90
CA VAL A 267 15.01 -11.22 -30.54
C VAL A 267 13.72 -10.62 -30.03
N MET A 268 13.01 -11.35 -29.17
CA MET A 268 11.78 -10.87 -28.56
C MET A 268 11.57 -11.50 -27.19
N VAL A 269 10.66 -10.91 -26.42
CA VAL A 269 10.08 -11.57 -25.24
C VAL A 269 8.76 -12.21 -25.65
N ALA A 270 8.67 -13.54 -25.61
CA ALA A 270 7.44 -14.27 -25.96
C ALA A 270 6.45 -14.36 -24.80
N GLU A 271 6.93 -14.24 -23.56
CA GLU A 271 6.09 -14.28 -22.37
C GLU A 271 6.62 -13.35 -21.28
N THR A 272 5.73 -12.53 -20.72
CA THR A 272 5.97 -11.70 -19.54
C THR A 272 4.64 -11.44 -18.84
N SER A 273 4.65 -11.25 -17.52
CA SER A 273 3.47 -10.82 -16.77
C SER A 273 3.85 -10.26 -15.39
N TRP A 274 2.92 -9.51 -14.80
CA TRP A 274 3.07 -9.06 -13.42
C TRP A 274 1.72 -8.94 -12.70
N ALA A 275 1.73 -9.19 -11.39
CA ALA A 275 0.54 -9.12 -10.57
C ALA A 275 0.12 -7.68 -10.24
N SER A 276 -1.16 -7.39 -10.45
CA SER A 276 -1.77 -6.11 -10.04
C SER A 276 -2.37 -6.17 -8.62
N THR A 277 -2.63 -7.37 -8.11
CA THR A 277 -3.17 -7.65 -6.76
C THR A 277 -2.61 -8.97 -6.22
N LEU A 278 -2.64 -9.18 -4.90
CA LEU A 278 -2.38 -10.49 -4.28
C LEU A 278 -3.68 -11.25 -3.96
N GLU A 279 -4.84 -10.66 -4.26
CA GLU A 279 -6.13 -11.35 -4.13
C GLU A 279 -6.22 -12.51 -5.12
N ASP A 280 -6.77 -13.63 -4.66
CA ASP A 280 -7.14 -14.79 -5.47
C ASP A 280 -8.61 -14.63 -5.89
N GLY A 281 -8.85 -14.56 -7.20
CA GLY A 281 -10.17 -14.31 -7.78
C GLY A 281 -11.07 -15.54 -7.81
N ASP A 282 -10.52 -16.75 -7.91
CA ASP A 282 -11.24 -17.94 -8.35
C ASP A 282 -11.22 -19.12 -7.34
N GLY A 283 -10.37 -19.04 -6.31
CA GLY A 283 -10.22 -20.03 -5.25
C GLY A 283 -9.15 -21.09 -5.53
N HIS A 284 -8.45 -21.00 -6.66
CA HIS A 284 -7.23 -21.73 -6.98
C HIS A 284 -6.00 -20.83 -6.73
N PRO A 285 -4.97 -21.29 -6.01
CA PRO A 285 -3.84 -20.43 -5.65
C PRO A 285 -3.05 -19.88 -6.85
N ASN A 286 -2.98 -18.55 -6.96
CA ASN A 286 -2.14 -17.84 -7.94
C ASN A 286 -0.63 -18.10 -7.78
N THR A 287 0.11 -18.00 -8.88
CA THR A 287 1.59 -18.13 -8.92
C THR A 287 2.29 -17.03 -8.12
N VAL A 288 1.79 -15.80 -8.21
CA VAL A 288 2.20 -14.69 -7.34
C VAL A 288 1.12 -14.53 -6.28
N ARG A 289 1.46 -14.79 -5.01
CA ARG A 289 0.52 -14.73 -3.88
C ARG A 289 1.26 -14.47 -2.58
N ALA A 290 0.52 -14.17 -1.51
CA ALA A 290 1.12 -13.96 -0.19
C ALA A 290 2.04 -15.14 0.22
N GLY A 291 3.31 -14.86 0.49
CA GLY A 291 4.35 -15.84 0.85
C GLY A 291 4.97 -16.60 -0.32
N GLN A 292 4.59 -16.33 -1.57
CA GLN A 292 5.13 -16.97 -2.77
C GLN A 292 5.29 -15.96 -3.90
N ASN A 293 6.54 -15.71 -4.33
CA ASN A 293 6.86 -14.74 -5.38
C ASN A 293 6.40 -13.29 -5.07
N ASP A 294 6.17 -12.95 -3.79
CA ASP A 294 5.70 -11.64 -3.31
C ASP A 294 6.76 -10.84 -2.51
N THR A 295 8.01 -11.31 -2.49
CA THR A 295 9.13 -10.67 -1.75
C THR A 295 10.25 -10.25 -2.71
N GLY A 296 11.07 -9.27 -2.30
CA GLY A 296 12.17 -8.76 -3.14
C GLY A 296 11.70 -8.10 -4.45
N LEU A 297 10.49 -7.56 -4.44
CA LEU A 297 9.77 -7.11 -5.63
C LEU A 297 10.49 -5.98 -6.38
N ALA A 298 10.76 -6.19 -7.67
CA ALA A 298 11.24 -5.13 -8.57
C ALA A 298 10.16 -4.09 -8.87
N TYR A 299 8.89 -4.51 -8.85
CA TYR A 299 7.71 -3.69 -9.10
C TYR A 299 6.68 -3.96 -7.99
N PRO A 300 5.99 -2.98 -7.43
CA PRO A 300 4.95 -3.22 -6.42
C PRO A 300 3.77 -3.99 -7.03
N ILE A 301 3.05 -4.74 -6.20
CA ILE A 301 1.81 -5.40 -6.61
C ILE A 301 0.70 -4.35 -6.72
N SER A 302 0.48 -3.84 -7.94
CA SER A 302 -0.49 -2.77 -8.24
C SER A 302 -0.68 -2.62 -9.75
N VAL A 303 -1.74 -1.94 -10.19
CA VAL A 303 -1.95 -1.57 -11.60
C VAL A 303 -0.78 -0.76 -12.16
N GLN A 304 -0.25 0.20 -11.39
CA GLN A 304 0.94 0.97 -11.80
C GLN A 304 2.18 0.07 -11.88
N GLY A 305 2.33 -0.88 -10.96
CA GLY A 305 3.44 -1.85 -10.94
C GLY A 305 3.46 -2.71 -12.19
N GLN A 306 2.29 -3.26 -12.52
CA GLN A 306 2.06 -4.04 -13.72
C GLN A 306 2.36 -3.24 -15.01
N ALA A 307 1.92 -1.99 -15.10
CA ALA A 307 2.25 -1.10 -16.22
C ALA A 307 3.76 -0.81 -16.34
N THR A 308 4.43 -0.63 -15.19
CA THR A 308 5.87 -0.32 -15.14
C THR A 308 6.69 -1.54 -15.59
N GLU A 309 6.30 -2.74 -15.17
CA GLU A 309 6.93 -3.99 -15.60
C GLU A 309 6.82 -4.16 -17.11
N LEU A 310 5.62 -4.10 -17.68
CA LEU A 310 5.38 -4.31 -19.10
C LEU A 310 6.15 -3.29 -19.94
N ARG A 311 6.13 -2.01 -19.54
CA ARG A 311 6.93 -0.96 -20.19
C ARG A 311 8.43 -1.23 -20.08
N THR A 312 8.91 -1.72 -18.94
CA THR A 312 10.33 -2.00 -18.72
C THR A 312 10.82 -3.16 -19.57
N VAL A 313 10.00 -4.20 -19.74
CA VAL A 313 10.32 -5.33 -20.63
C VAL A 313 10.35 -4.89 -22.09
N MET A 314 9.36 -4.12 -22.54
CA MET A 314 9.38 -3.54 -23.89
C MET A 314 10.61 -2.66 -24.12
N GLN A 315 11.00 -1.84 -23.13
CA GLN A 315 12.22 -1.04 -23.20
C GLN A 315 13.47 -1.92 -23.29
N ALA A 316 13.56 -2.97 -22.47
CA ALA A 316 14.71 -3.87 -22.46
C ALA A 316 14.92 -4.58 -23.81
N VAL A 317 13.83 -4.95 -24.49
CA VAL A 317 13.89 -5.51 -25.85
C VAL A 317 14.24 -4.42 -26.88
N ALA A 318 13.62 -3.24 -26.80
CA ALA A 318 13.92 -2.11 -27.70
C ALA A 318 15.38 -1.60 -27.57
N ASP A 319 16.00 -1.80 -26.41
CA ASP A 319 17.40 -1.46 -26.14
C ASP A 319 18.40 -2.46 -26.75
N VAL A 320 17.94 -3.58 -27.30
CA VAL A 320 18.78 -4.47 -28.09
C VAL A 320 19.29 -3.71 -29.34
N PRO A 321 20.61 -3.66 -29.59
CA PRO A 321 21.19 -2.87 -30.67
C PRO A 321 20.62 -3.17 -32.07
N ASP A 322 20.81 -2.21 -32.97
CA ASP A 322 20.50 -2.30 -34.41
C ASP A 322 19.03 -2.60 -34.75
N GLY A 323 18.12 -2.41 -33.80
CA GLY A 323 16.69 -2.68 -33.99
C GLY A 323 16.38 -4.17 -34.11
N MET A 324 17.23 -5.04 -33.56
CA MET A 324 17.04 -6.49 -33.60
C MET A 324 15.99 -6.98 -32.58
N GLY A 325 15.69 -6.17 -31.56
CA GLY A 325 14.58 -6.41 -30.64
C GLY A 325 13.23 -6.03 -31.26
N ILE A 326 12.37 -7.02 -31.52
CA ILE A 326 11.19 -6.83 -32.37
C ILE A 326 9.86 -6.85 -31.63
N GLY A 327 9.80 -7.26 -30.37
CA GLY A 327 8.53 -7.32 -29.66
C GLY A 327 8.58 -7.85 -28.25
N ALA A 328 7.48 -7.65 -27.53
CA ALA A 328 7.20 -8.27 -26.25
C ALA A 328 5.72 -8.69 -26.20
N PHE A 329 5.46 -9.88 -25.65
CA PHE A 329 4.15 -10.48 -25.52
C PHE A 329 3.77 -10.65 -24.05
N TYR A 330 2.63 -10.08 -23.65
CA TYR A 330 2.09 -10.29 -22.30
C TYR A 330 1.35 -11.63 -22.26
N TRP A 331 1.74 -12.52 -21.35
CA TRP A 331 1.15 -13.84 -21.25
C TRP A 331 -0.14 -13.80 -20.43
N GLU A 332 -1.23 -14.29 -21.03
CA GLU A 332 -2.56 -14.44 -20.41
C GLU A 332 -3.05 -13.19 -19.66
N PRO A 333 -3.21 -12.03 -20.35
CA PRO A 333 -3.73 -10.82 -19.71
C PRO A 333 -5.22 -10.92 -19.37
N ALA A 334 -5.88 -12.01 -19.72
CA ALA A 334 -7.33 -12.16 -19.70
C ALA A 334 -7.79 -13.51 -19.09
N TRP A 335 -6.91 -14.22 -18.37
CA TRP A 335 -7.27 -15.49 -17.74
C TRP A 335 -8.04 -15.31 -16.43
N LEU A 336 -9.29 -14.89 -16.59
CA LEU A 336 -10.15 -14.44 -15.50
C LEU A 336 -10.80 -15.58 -14.70
N PRO A 337 -11.21 -15.31 -13.46
CA PRO A 337 -12.04 -16.22 -12.68
C PRO A 337 -13.36 -16.53 -13.40
N VAL A 338 -13.73 -17.81 -13.48
CA VAL A 338 -15.07 -18.23 -13.95
C VAL A 338 -16.17 -17.96 -12.90
N GLY A 339 -15.77 -17.66 -11.67
CA GLY A 339 -16.65 -17.32 -10.55
C GLY A 339 -15.82 -16.94 -9.31
N PRO A 340 -16.41 -16.31 -8.29
CA PRO A 340 -15.65 -15.82 -7.14
C PRO A 340 -15.08 -16.97 -6.31
N ALA A 341 -13.91 -16.78 -5.69
CA ALA A 341 -13.24 -17.76 -4.82
C ALA A 341 -14.15 -18.42 -3.75
N SER A 342 -15.15 -17.69 -3.24
CA SER A 342 -16.16 -18.22 -2.31
C SER A 342 -17.03 -19.37 -2.88
N GLN A 343 -16.99 -19.60 -4.20
CA GLN A 343 -17.76 -20.61 -4.94
C GLN A 343 -16.85 -21.64 -5.63
N VAL A 344 -15.65 -21.88 -5.09
CA VAL A 344 -14.64 -22.79 -5.69
C VAL A 344 -15.19 -24.16 -6.12
N GLU A 345 -16.14 -24.75 -5.39
CA GLU A 345 -16.73 -26.04 -5.77
C GLU A 345 -17.58 -25.96 -7.06
N GLN A 346 -18.22 -24.81 -7.34
CA GLN A 346 -18.90 -24.56 -8.60
C GLN A 346 -17.89 -24.25 -9.71
N ASN A 347 -16.83 -23.51 -9.39
CA ASN A 347 -15.77 -23.17 -10.34
C ASN A 347 -15.08 -24.45 -10.86
N LYS A 348 -14.78 -25.41 -9.96
CA LYS A 348 -14.25 -26.73 -10.33
C LYS A 348 -15.06 -27.47 -11.39
N LEU A 349 -16.39 -27.35 -11.38
CA LEU A 349 -17.23 -27.97 -12.40
C LEU A 349 -17.01 -27.33 -13.77
N LEU A 350 -16.87 -26.01 -13.83
CA LEU A 350 -16.61 -25.29 -15.08
C LEU A 350 -15.18 -25.54 -15.59
N TRP A 351 -14.19 -25.59 -14.70
CA TRP A 351 -12.80 -25.91 -15.07
C TRP A 351 -12.68 -27.31 -15.67
N GLU A 352 -13.39 -28.30 -15.11
CA GLU A 352 -13.41 -29.67 -15.64
C GLU A 352 -14.23 -29.79 -16.93
N GLU A 353 -15.35 -29.07 -17.06
CA GLU A 353 -16.25 -29.20 -18.21
C GLU A 353 -15.71 -28.48 -19.46
N PHE A 354 -15.13 -27.28 -19.29
CA PHE A 354 -14.73 -26.41 -20.40
C PHE A 354 -13.21 -26.21 -20.49
N GLY A 355 -12.44 -26.81 -19.58
CA GLY A 355 -10.98 -26.65 -19.58
C GLY A 355 -10.51 -25.23 -19.28
N SER A 356 -11.33 -24.43 -18.60
CA SER A 356 -11.09 -22.99 -18.35
C SER A 356 -10.13 -22.69 -17.19
N GLY A 357 -9.75 -23.70 -16.42
CA GLY A 357 -8.66 -23.63 -15.45
C GLY A 357 -7.32 -24.05 -16.07
N TRP A 358 -6.22 -24.02 -15.32
CA TRP A 358 -4.88 -24.33 -15.86
C TRP A 358 -4.74 -25.80 -16.28
N ALA A 359 -5.46 -26.69 -15.62
CA ALA A 359 -5.57 -28.11 -15.95
C ALA A 359 -6.87 -28.71 -15.40
N SER A 360 -7.36 -29.77 -16.05
CA SER A 360 -8.44 -30.63 -15.58
C SER A 360 -7.89 -31.90 -14.93
N SER A 361 -8.74 -32.69 -14.27
CA SER A 361 -8.32 -33.98 -13.72
C SER A 361 -7.96 -35.00 -14.80
N TYR A 362 -8.49 -34.82 -16.02
CA TYR A 362 -8.27 -35.72 -17.16
C TYR A 362 -6.83 -35.67 -17.68
N ALA A 363 -6.14 -34.54 -17.51
CA ALA A 363 -4.73 -34.39 -17.88
C ALA A 363 -3.77 -35.30 -17.09
N GLY A 364 -4.23 -35.87 -15.97
CA GLY A 364 -3.39 -36.70 -15.11
C GLY A 364 -2.89 -38.01 -15.74
N GLU A 365 -3.45 -38.44 -16.88
CA GLU A 365 -2.89 -39.57 -17.64
C GLU A 365 -1.62 -39.19 -18.42
N TYR A 366 -1.44 -37.90 -18.71
CA TYR A 366 -0.37 -37.37 -19.54
C TYR A 366 0.70 -36.67 -18.70
N GLU A 367 0.31 -36.04 -17.59
CA GLU A 367 1.21 -35.24 -16.75
C GLU A 367 0.94 -35.42 -15.24
N ASP A 368 1.96 -35.84 -14.49
CA ASP A 368 1.88 -36.09 -13.04
C ASP A 368 1.54 -34.83 -12.22
N ASP A 369 2.01 -33.66 -12.67
CA ASP A 369 1.77 -32.37 -12.01
C ASP A 369 0.27 -32.01 -12.08
N ALA A 370 -0.32 -32.12 -13.28
CA ALA A 370 -1.75 -31.97 -13.49
C ALA A 370 -2.56 -32.99 -12.69
N ALA A 371 -2.11 -34.25 -12.60
CA ALA A 371 -2.77 -35.28 -11.78
C ALA A 371 -2.88 -34.89 -10.30
N GLN A 372 -1.94 -34.09 -9.79
CA GLN A 372 -1.88 -33.69 -8.39
C GLN A 372 -2.50 -32.31 -8.13
N TYR A 373 -2.35 -31.36 -9.05
CA TYR A 373 -2.61 -29.94 -8.79
C TYR A 373 -3.61 -29.28 -9.76
N TYR A 374 -4.34 -30.04 -10.57
CA TYR A 374 -5.39 -29.50 -11.46
C TYR A 374 -6.36 -28.55 -10.73
N GLY A 375 -6.90 -27.57 -11.46
CA GLY A 375 -7.73 -26.52 -10.89
C GLY A 375 -7.88 -25.31 -11.80
N GLY A 376 -8.19 -24.17 -11.19
CA GLY A 376 -8.54 -22.90 -11.85
C GLY A 376 -7.37 -22.14 -12.46
N SER A 377 -7.57 -20.85 -12.70
CA SER A 377 -6.49 -19.97 -13.13
C SER A 377 -5.45 -19.84 -12.02
N SER A 378 -4.17 -19.84 -12.37
CA SER A 378 -3.09 -19.45 -11.46
C SER A 378 -2.52 -18.07 -11.80
N TRP A 379 -3.21 -17.34 -12.70
CA TRP A 379 -2.78 -16.07 -13.28
C TRP A 379 -3.85 -14.97 -13.24
N ASP A 380 -5.00 -15.18 -12.59
CA ASP A 380 -6.09 -14.19 -12.59
C ASP A 380 -5.65 -12.83 -12.04
N ASN A 381 -4.78 -12.81 -11.04
CA ASN A 381 -4.26 -11.58 -10.45
C ASN A 381 -3.18 -10.89 -11.28
N GLN A 382 -2.73 -11.53 -12.36
CA GLN A 382 -1.81 -11.00 -13.35
C GLN A 382 -2.53 -10.55 -14.63
N ALA A 383 -3.85 -10.68 -14.71
CA ALA A 383 -4.64 -10.15 -15.81
C ALA A 383 -4.50 -8.62 -15.92
N LEU A 384 -4.66 -8.10 -17.14
CA LEU A 384 -4.85 -6.67 -17.46
C LEU A 384 -6.34 -6.26 -17.39
N PHE A 385 -7.17 -7.13 -16.81
CA PHE A 385 -8.58 -6.95 -16.55
C PHE A 385 -8.86 -7.25 -15.07
N ASP A 386 -9.87 -6.61 -14.50
CA ASP A 386 -10.37 -6.99 -13.18
C ASP A 386 -11.16 -8.31 -13.25
N PHE A 387 -11.44 -8.90 -12.07
CA PHE A 387 -12.19 -10.16 -11.96
C PHE A 387 -13.62 -10.11 -12.54
N ALA A 388 -14.15 -8.93 -12.88
CA ALA A 388 -15.46 -8.75 -13.50
C ALA A 388 -15.38 -8.50 -15.02
N GLY A 389 -14.18 -8.57 -15.60
CA GLY A 389 -13.91 -8.38 -17.01
C GLY A 389 -13.78 -6.94 -17.46
N ASN A 390 -13.63 -5.96 -16.56
CA ASN A 390 -13.33 -4.58 -16.95
C ASN A 390 -11.81 -4.41 -17.17
N PRO A 391 -11.37 -3.72 -18.22
CA PRO A 391 -9.96 -3.49 -18.47
C PRO A 391 -9.36 -2.61 -17.36
N LEU A 392 -8.24 -3.05 -16.79
CA LEU A 392 -7.41 -2.22 -15.92
C LEU A 392 -6.69 -1.17 -16.77
N GLU A 393 -6.33 -0.04 -16.15
CA GLU A 393 -5.63 1.01 -16.89
C GLU A 393 -4.23 0.58 -17.36
N SER A 394 -3.62 -0.42 -16.72
CA SER A 394 -2.39 -1.06 -17.16
C SER A 394 -2.48 -1.64 -18.58
N LEU A 395 -3.67 -2.00 -19.07
CA LEU A 395 -3.87 -2.41 -20.46
C LEU A 395 -3.49 -1.29 -21.46
N GLN A 396 -3.67 -0.02 -21.09
CA GLN A 396 -3.33 1.11 -21.96
C GLN A 396 -1.81 1.34 -22.09
N THR A 397 -0.98 0.59 -21.36
CA THR A 397 0.48 0.65 -21.48
C THR A 397 0.94 0.43 -22.93
N PHE A 398 0.29 -0.46 -23.68
CA PHE A 398 0.60 -0.70 -25.09
C PHE A 398 0.47 0.56 -25.97
N ARG A 399 -0.39 1.52 -25.61
CA ARG A 399 -0.44 2.85 -26.24
C ARG A 399 0.48 3.85 -25.60
N TYR A 400 0.57 3.84 -24.26
CA TYR A 400 1.34 4.85 -23.55
C TYR A 400 2.84 4.72 -23.76
N VAL A 401 3.37 3.55 -24.12
CA VAL A 401 4.78 3.43 -24.54
C VAL A 401 5.13 4.25 -25.79
N LEU A 402 4.13 4.64 -26.60
CA LEU A 402 4.32 5.46 -27.80
C LEU A 402 4.30 6.97 -27.53
N THR A 403 3.54 7.40 -26.53
CA THR A 403 3.23 8.83 -26.28
C THR A 403 3.75 9.32 -24.93
N GLY A 404 3.91 8.42 -23.98
CA GLY A 404 4.01 8.71 -22.56
C GLY A 404 2.66 9.05 -21.94
N SER A 405 2.54 8.92 -20.62
CA SER A 405 1.39 9.41 -19.86
C SER A 405 1.82 10.18 -18.62
N THR A 406 0.94 11.07 -18.14
CA THR A 406 1.07 11.79 -16.88
C THR A 406 -0.11 11.46 -15.99
N ALA A 407 0.14 11.39 -14.69
CA ALA A 407 -0.88 11.22 -13.67
C ALA A 407 -0.52 12.07 -12.45
N PRO A 408 -1.47 12.38 -11.56
CA PRO A 408 -1.15 12.96 -10.26
C PRO A 408 -0.11 12.10 -9.54
N ARG A 409 0.91 12.76 -8.97
CA ARG A 409 1.97 12.06 -8.24
C ARG A 409 1.36 11.32 -7.03
N ALA A 410 1.63 10.02 -6.95
CA ALA A 410 1.15 9.14 -5.90
C ALA A 410 2.28 8.23 -5.42
N VAL A 411 2.22 7.83 -4.15
CA VAL A 411 3.16 6.85 -3.59
C VAL A 411 2.99 5.53 -4.33
N TYR A 412 4.09 5.00 -4.83
CA TYR A 412 4.17 3.76 -5.60
C TYR A 412 4.71 2.61 -4.75
N SER A 413 5.74 2.87 -3.94
CA SER A 413 6.24 1.93 -2.94
C SER A 413 7.00 2.65 -1.83
N ILE A 414 7.07 2.03 -0.65
CA ILE A 414 7.94 2.47 0.44
C ILE A 414 8.91 1.32 0.69
N ALA A 415 10.21 1.61 0.71
CA ALA A 415 11.23 0.60 0.93
C ALA A 415 11.02 -0.09 2.29
N PRO A 416 11.13 -1.43 2.36
CA PRO A 416 11.01 -2.14 3.63
C PRO A 416 12.10 -1.70 4.61
N VAL A 417 11.76 -1.67 5.89
CA VAL A 417 12.68 -1.33 6.97
C VAL A 417 12.87 -2.57 7.83
N ASP A 418 14.00 -3.25 7.64
CA ASP A 418 14.39 -4.40 8.46
C ASP A 418 15.50 -4.01 9.44
N VAL A 419 15.28 -4.27 10.73
CA VAL A 419 16.23 -3.99 11.81
C VAL A 419 16.46 -5.27 12.61
N THR A 420 17.70 -5.73 12.69
CA THR A 420 18.08 -6.87 13.53
C THR A 420 18.99 -6.41 14.65
N VAL A 421 18.63 -6.75 15.89
CA VAL A 421 19.40 -6.50 17.11
C VAL A 421 19.50 -7.77 17.94
N ARG A 422 20.46 -7.84 18.87
CA ARG A 422 20.46 -8.91 19.87
C ARG A 422 19.63 -8.52 21.07
N SER A 423 19.14 -9.52 21.80
CA SER A 423 18.46 -9.31 23.07
C SER A 423 19.35 -8.48 24.03
N GLY A 424 18.82 -7.35 24.50
CA GLY A 424 19.50 -6.41 25.39
C GLY A 424 20.25 -5.26 24.70
N ASP A 425 20.49 -5.33 23.38
CA ASP A 425 21.06 -4.22 22.62
C ASP A 425 20.01 -3.09 22.46
N ALA A 426 20.47 -1.84 22.37
CA ALA A 426 19.59 -0.69 22.13
C ALA A 426 19.00 -0.74 20.72
N VAL A 427 17.69 -0.48 20.62
CA VAL A 427 16.97 -0.43 19.33
C VAL A 427 16.92 0.99 18.80
N SER A 428 17.27 1.18 17.53
CA SER A 428 17.09 2.44 16.82
C SER A 428 16.47 2.20 15.45
N LEU A 429 15.41 2.96 15.13
CA LEU A 429 14.76 2.97 13.82
C LEU A 429 15.24 4.16 12.99
N PRO A 430 15.20 4.08 11.65
CA PRO A 430 15.61 5.20 10.79
C PRO A 430 14.66 6.39 10.92
N THR A 431 15.15 7.61 10.73
CA THR A 431 14.33 8.84 10.79
C THR A 431 13.65 9.19 9.46
N THR A 432 14.05 8.52 8.38
CA THR A 432 13.49 8.65 7.02
C THR A 432 13.29 7.27 6.41
N VAL A 433 12.37 7.15 5.47
CA VAL A 433 12.18 5.98 4.62
C VAL A 433 12.24 6.39 3.16
N SER A 434 12.78 5.51 2.31
CA SER A 434 12.84 5.74 0.88
C SER A 434 11.47 5.45 0.28
N VAL A 435 10.86 6.46 -0.35
CA VAL A 435 9.55 6.40 -0.99
C VAL A 435 9.73 6.55 -2.49
N THR A 436 9.27 5.56 -3.24
CA THR A 436 9.17 5.61 -4.70
C THR A 436 7.78 6.10 -5.08
N TYR A 437 7.70 6.99 -6.05
CA TYR A 437 6.44 7.52 -6.59
C TYR A 437 6.13 6.92 -7.97
N ASN A 438 4.89 7.10 -8.42
CA ASN A 438 4.40 6.55 -9.69
C ASN A 438 5.14 7.10 -10.92
N ASP A 439 5.85 8.23 -10.80
CA ASP A 439 6.75 8.77 -11.83
C ASP A 439 8.19 8.21 -11.77
N GLU A 440 8.39 7.14 -10.98
CA GLU A 440 9.65 6.47 -10.66
C GLU A 440 10.67 7.35 -9.91
N THR A 441 10.27 8.53 -9.43
CA THR A 441 11.14 9.33 -8.55
C THR A 441 11.21 8.69 -7.17
N VAL A 442 12.40 8.76 -6.56
CA VAL A 442 12.66 8.23 -5.21
C VAL A 442 13.06 9.38 -4.30
N GLU A 443 12.42 9.49 -3.14
CA GLU A 443 12.74 10.49 -2.11
C GLU A 443 12.85 9.86 -0.72
N ASP A 444 13.80 10.34 0.09
CA ASP A 444 13.84 10.05 1.52
C ASP A 444 12.81 10.92 2.25
N VAL A 445 11.71 10.31 2.68
CA VAL A 445 10.61 10.99 3.37
C VAL A 445 10.74 10.79 4.88
N PRO A 446 10.62 11.84 5.71
CA PRO A 446 10.63 11.69 7.16
C PRO A 446 9.52 10.75 7.64
N VAL A 447 9.84 9.87 8.59
CA VAL A 447 8.89 8.94 9.20
C VAL A 447 8.79 9.21 10.70
N THR A 448 7.57 9.12 11.22
CA THR A 448 7.31 9.08 12.67
C THR A 448 6.87 7.67 13.04
N TRP A 449 7.69 6.97 13.81
CA TRP A 449 7.38 5.63 14.31
C TRP A 449 6.51 5.70 15.56
N ALA A 450 5.69 4.66 15.76
CA ALA A 450 4.95 4.45 16.99
C ALA A 450 5.94 4.30 18.17
N ASP A 451 5.60 4.94 19.29
CA ASP A 451 6.42 4.94 20.50
C ASP A 451 6.26 3.62 21.28
N VAL A 452 6.78 2.52 20.72
CA VAL A 452 6.58 1.16 21.26
C VAL A 452 7.86 0.47 21.70
N LEU A 453 9.04 1.02 21.38
CA LEU A 453 10.32 0.35 21.58
C LEU A 453 10.64 0.04 23.06
N ASP A 454 10.09 0.81 24.00
CA ASP A 454 10.20 0.54 25.44
C ASP A 454 9.49 -0.77 25.87
N TRP A 455 8.65 -1.34 25.01
CA TRP A 455 7.91 -2.60 25.22
C TRP A 455 8.58 -3.81 24.58
N VAL A 456 9.81 -3.71 24.09
CA VAL A 456 10.58 -4.87 23.66
C VAL A 456 10.81 -5.77 24.89
N ARG A 457 10.36 -7.02 24.82
CA ARG A 457 10.49 -8.01 25.89
C ARG A 457 11.17 -9.26 25.36
N GLY A 458 12.49 -9.14 25.21
CA GLY A 458 13.36 -10.24 24.82
C GLY A 458 13.21 -10.64 23.35
N PRO A 459 13.70 -11.82 22.98
CA PRO A 459 13.70 -12.27 21.59
C PRO A 459 12.32 -12.35 20.96
N GLY A 460 12.24 -12.06 19.66
CA GLY A 460 10.99 -12.05 18.92
C GLY A 460 11.09 -11.25 17.61
N ALA A 461 10.11 -11.45 16.73
CA ALA A 461 9.92 -10.64 15.53
C ALA A 461 8.77 -9.65 15.80
N TYR A 462 9.12 -8.37 15.90
CA TYR A 462 8.21 -7.29 16.23
C TYR A 462 7.90 -6.45 14.99
N THR A 463 6.67 -5.97 14.88
CA THR A 463 6.27 -5.02 13.84
C THR A 463 6.08 -3.64 14.45
N VAL A 464 6.86 -2.65 14.00
CA VAL A 464 6.69 -1.26 14.40
C VAL A 464 5.95 -0.50 13.31
N HIS A 465 4.78 0.04 13.64
CA HIS A 465 4.04 0.91 12.72
C HIS A 465 4.59 2.33 12.74
N GLY A 466 4.53 3.01 11.61
CA GLY A 466 4.92 4.41 11.45
C GLY A 466 4.07 5.11 10.39
N VAL A 467 4.24 6.43 10.31
CA VAL A 467 3.56 7.27 9.31
C VAL A 467 4.59 8.22 8.71
N THR A 468 4.62 8.33 7.39
CA THR A 468 5.45 9.33 6.69
C THR A 468 4.95 10.74 6.99
N ARG A 469 5.77 11.76 6.73
CA ARG A 469 5.36 13.19 6.83
C ARG A 469 4.06 13.46 6.06
N ASP A 470 3.87 12.76 4.95
CA ASP A 470 2.80 13.01 3.99
C ASP A 470 1.55 12.17 4.29
N GLY A 471 1.60 11.30 5.32
CA GLY A 471 0.45 10.59 5.88
C GLY A 471 0.36 9.10 5.50
N ASP A 472 1.34 8.58 4.77
CA ASP A 472 1.36 7.18 4.33
C ASP A 472 1.79 6.26 5.47
N ALA A 473 1.07 5.15 5.64
CA ALA A 473 1.43 4.13 6.61
C ALA A 473 2.69 3.38 6.17
N VAL A 474 3.58 3.11 7.12
CA VAL A 474 4.81 2.32 6.90
C VAL A 474 5.03 1.38 8.09
N THR A 475 5.69 0.25 7.85
CA THR A 475 6.07 -0.71 8.89
C THR A 475 7.57 -0.96 8.88
N ALA A 476 8.13 -1.21 10.06
CA ALA A 476 9.47 -1.73 10.24
C ALA A 476 9.41 -3.10 10.92
N SER A 477 10.15 -4.06 10.38
CA SER A 477 10.35 -5.38 10.96
C SER A 477 11.56 -5.35 11.88
N LEU A 478 11.32 -5.44 13.20
CA LEU A 478 12.38 -5.51 14.21
C LEU A 478 12.55 -6.96 14.66
N THR A 479 13.69 -7.57 14.33
CA THR A 479 14.07 -8.89 14.84
C THR A 479 14.99 -8.72 16.04
N VAL A 480 14.56 -9.18 17.21
CA VAL A 480 15.39 -9.31 18.41
C VAL A 480 15.85 -10.76 18.51
N SER A 481 17.12 -11.00 18.27
CA SER A 481 17.69 -12.35 18.30
C SER A 481 17.85 -12.87 19.72
N ALA A 482 17.53 -14.15 19.92
CA ALA A 482 17.87 -14.89 21.14
C ALA A 482 19.36 -15.19 21.26
N GLU A 483 20.06 -15.19 20.14
CA GLU A 483 21.49 -15.47 20.08
C GLU A 483 22.30 -14.32 20.69
N LEU A 484 23.09 -14.64 21.70
CA LEU A 484 23.95 -13.69 22.40
C LEU A 484 25.43 -13.85 21.99
N LEU A 485 25.79 -14.97 21.34
CA LEU A 485 27.13 -15.21 20.81
C LEU A 485 27.27 -14.59 19.41
N PRO A 486 28.10 -13.55 19.23
CA PRO A 486 28.35 -13.02 17.90
C PRO A 486 29.14 -14.04 17.06
N ASN A 487 28.80 -14.15 15.77
CA ASN A 487 29.51 -14.97 14.79
C ASN A 487 29.61 -16.47 15.17
N GLY A 488 28.54 -17.03 15.74
CA GLY A 488 28.46 -18.45 16.15
C GLY A 488 28.54 -19.45 15.00
N GLY A 489 28.01 -19.09 13.83
CA GLY A 489 28.11 -19.85 12.57
C GLY A 489 29.30 -19.46 11.69
N PHE A 490 30.24 -18.65 12.20
CA PHE A 490 31.52 -18.34 11.52
C PHE A 490 31.44 -17.61 10.16
N GLU A 491 30.28 -17.11 9.77
CA GLU A 491 30.03 -16.43 8.48
C GLU A 491 30.77 -15.10 8.29
N THR A 492 31.19 -14.46 9.38
CA THR A 492 31.86 -13.15 9.31
C THR A 492 33.37 -13.28 9.41
N ASN A 493 34.08 -12.76 8.40
CA ASN A 493 35.56 -12.62 8.37
C ASN A 493 36.30 -13.88 8.86
N TRP A 494 35.91 -15.06 8.35
CA TRP A 494 36.54 -16.35 8.60
C TRP A 494 36.65 -16.74 10.09
N GLY A 495 35.75 -16.26 10.96
CA GLY A 495 35.77 -16.53 12.40
C GLY A 495 36.16 -15.34 13.27
N ASP A 496 35.89 -14.10 12.83
CA ASP A 496 36.18 -12.89 13.60
C ASP A 496 35.64 -12.95 15.04
N GLY A 497 36.48 -12.52 15.99
CA GLY A 497 36.25 -12.58 17.43
C GLY A 497 36.42 -13.95 18.09
N TRP A 498 36.72 -15.01 17.32
CA TRP A 498 37.09 -16.31 17.86
C TRP A 498 38.61 -16.49 17.97
N THR A 499 39.03 -17.23 19.00
CA THR A 499 40.39 -17.75 19.12
C THR A 499 40.37 -19.22 18.79
N ILE A 500 40.81 -19.58 17.57
CA ILE A 500 40.77 -20.96 17.06
C ILE A 500 42.21 -21.44 16.81
N ASP A 501 42.50 -22.70 17.12
CA ASP A 501 43.69 -23.39 16.60
C ASP A 501 43.54 -23.60 15.09
N TRP A 502 43.94 -22.59 14.32
CA TRP A 502 43.88 -22.58 12.86
C TRP A 502 44.67 -23.71 12.19
N THR A 503 45.61 -24.35 12.90
CA THR A 503 46.40 -25.45 12.33
C THR A 503 45.59 -26.73 12.27
N ASN A 504 44.81 -27.01 13.33
CA ASN A 504 44.10 -28.27 13.49
C ASN A 504 42.57 -28.16 13.32
N ALA A 505 42.03 -26.93 13.38
CA ALA A 505 40.60 -26.64 13.27
C ALA A 505 40.31 -25.37 12.43
N PRO A 506 40.72 -25.26 11.17
CA PRO A 506 40.44 -24.09 10.33
C PRO A 506 38.94 -23.91 10.01
N VAL A 507 38.50 -22.65 9.89
CA VAL A 507 37.20 -22.28 9.28
C VAL A 507 37.30 -22.41 7.77
N LYS A 508 36.32 -23.06 7.14
CA LYS A 508 36.27 -23.31 5.69
C LYS A 508 34.86 -23.12 5.14
N GLU A 509 34.76 -22.81 3.85
CA GLU A 509 33.51 -22.96 3.09
C GLU A 509 33.08 -24.43 3.13
N GLY A 510 31.83 -24.65 3.51
CA GLY A 510 31.34 -25.95 3.95
C GLY A 510 30.65 -26.78 2.88
N ALA A 511 30.26 -26.24 1.71
CA ALA A 511 29.45 -26.87 0.66
C ALA A 511 28.95 -28.31 0.97
N GLY A 512 27.86 -28.41 1.75
CA GLY A 512 27.24 -29.67 2.15
C GLY A 512 27.80 -30.30 3.44
N ASN A 513 28.57 -29.57 4.25
CA ASN A 513 29.11 -30.02 5.54
C ASN A 513 28.82 -29.05 6.70
N GLN A 514 28.33 -27.85 6.41
CA GLN A 514 27.86 -26.86 7.39
C GLN A 514 26.41 -27.15 7.81
N HIS A 515 26.02 -26.71 9.00
CA HIS A 515 24.64 -26.84 9.50
C HIS A 515 23.80 -25.63 9.08
N GLY A 516 24.36 -24.43 9.27
CA GLY A 516 23.80 -23.15 8.84
C GLY A 516 24.76 -22.45 7.87
N GLY A 517 24.24 -21.50 7.08
CA GLY A 517 25.08 -20.63 6.25
C GLY A 517 26.02 -21.33 5.26
N ALA A 518 27.23 -20.79 5.10
CA ALA A 518 28.23 -21.22 4.15
C ALA A 518 29.56 -21.66 4.80
N MET A 519 29.82 -21.30 6.05
CA MET A 519 31.09 -21.51 6.74
C MET A 519 30.95 -22.49 7.91
N ALA A 520 32.00 -23.25 8.20
CA ALA A 520 32.06 -24.08 9.40
C ALA A 520 33.52 -24.36 9.82
N VAL A 521 33.74 -24.72 11.08
CA VAL A 521 35.05 -25.12 11.60
C VAL A 521 35.31 -26.58 11.27
N ASN A 522 36.25 -26.86 10.39
CA ASN A 522 36.67 -28.21 10.03
C ASN A 522 37.87 -28.65 10.87
N PHE A 523 37.82 -29.84 11.46
CA PHE A 523 38.97 -30.43 12.15
C PHE A 523 39.37 -31.78 11.54
N TRP A 524 40.67 -31.98 11.32
CA TRP A 524 41.28 -33.25 10.88
C TRP A 524 42.80 -33.20 11.00
N SER A 525 43.43 -34.32 11.36
CA SER A 525 44.90 -34.49 11.27
C SER A 525 45.29 -35.95 11.04
N ALA A 526 46.46 -36.17 10.43
CA ALA A 526 47.01 -37.51 10.18
C ALA A 526 47.59 -38.18 11.45
N GLY A 527 48.03 -37.38 12.43
CA GLY A 527 48.55 -37.87 13.72
C GLY A 527 47.56 -37.62 14.86
N VAL A 528 47.88 -38.12 16.06
CA VAL A 528 47.08 -37.79 17.26
C VAL A 528 47.17 -36.29 17.52
N TYR A 529 46.04 -35.64 17.77
CA TYR A 529 45.97 -34.19 17.86
C TYR A 529 44.91 -33.72 18.86
N SER A 530 44.95 -32.44 19.16
CA SER A 530 43.98 -31.74 20.00
C SER A 530 43.84 -30.32 19.48
N PHE A 531 42.67 -29.73 19.65
CA PHE A 531 42.39 -28.37 19.19
C PHE A 531 41.44 -27.68 20.15
N THR A 532 41.39 -26.36 20.08
CA THR A 532 40.41 -25.55 20.81
C THR A 532 40.00 -24.38 19.94
N GLY A 533 38.70 -24.09 19.92
CA GLY A 533 38.18 -22.80 19.51
C GLY A 533 37.37 -22.21 20.66
N SER A 534 37.56 -20.93 20.96
CA SER A 534 36.86 -20.27 22.06
C SER A 534 36.53 -18.81 21.76
N ARG A 535 35.48 -18.33 22.44
CA ARG A 535 35.05 -16.93 22.41
C ARG A 535 34.45 -16.56 23.76
N THR A 536 34.73 -15.34 24.21
CA THR A 536 34.11 -14.76 25.41
C THR A 536 33.04 -13.77 25.02
N VAL A 537 31.84 -13.93 25.59
CA VAL A 537 30.76 -12.95 25.60
C VAL A 537 30.81 -12.21 26.93
N THR A 538 30.71 -10.89 26.88
CA THR A 538 30.74 -10.01 28.06
C THR A 538 29.51 -9.11 28.09
N GLY A 539 29.12 -8.64 29.27
CA GLY A 539 27.93 -7.78 29.44
C GLY A 539 26.62 -8.56 29.57
N LEU A 540 26.70 -9.87 29.83
CA LEU A 540 25.56 -10.71 30.14
C LEU A 540 25.01 -10.37 31.52
N ALA A 541 23.69 -10.45 31.69
CA ALA A 541 23.08 -10.34 33.02
C ALA A 541 23.42 -11.60 33.86
N PRO A 542 23.54 -11.49 35.20
CA PRO A 542 23.68 -12.67 36.04
C PRO A 542 22.49 -13.61 35.86
N GLY A 543 22.73 -14.89 35.60
CA GLY A 543 21.67 -15.84 35.30
C GLY A 543 22.12 -17.12 34.63
N THR A 544 21.12 -17.91 34.20
CA THR A 544 21.31 -19.20 33.55
C THR A 544 21.32 -19.04 32.04
N TYR A 545 22.29 -19.66 31.37
CA TYR A 545 22.42 -19.63 29.91
C TYR A 545 22.60 -21.04 29.38
N ASP A 546 21.92 -21.37 28.29
CA ASP A 546 22.15 -22.58 27.53
C ASP A 546 23.14 -22.29 26.40
N VAL A 547 24.15 -23.13 26.32
CA VAL A 547 25.21 -23.05 25.33
C VAL A 547 25.14 -24.34 24.52
N SER A 548 25.11 -24.23 23.20
CA SER A 548 25.07 -25.39 22.30
C SER A 548 26.01 -25.22 21.12
N MET A 549 26.28 -26.30 20.39
CA MET A 549 26.95 -26.29 19.09
C MET A 549 26.43 -27.46 18.25
N TRP A 550 26.48 -27.34 16.93
CA TRP A 550 26.26 -28.45 16.01
C TRP A 550 27.59 -29.04 15.57
N VAL A 551 27.71 -30.36 15.58
CA VAL A 551 28.93 -31.04 15.10
C VAL A 551 28.61 -32.40 14.48
N HIS A 552 29.22 -32.71 13.34
CA HIS A 552 29.29 -34.08 12.81
C HIS A 552 30.73 -34.46 12.49
N GLY A 553 30.98 -35.74 12.29
CA GLY A 553 32.34 -36.24 12.09
C GLY A 553 32.45 -37.74 12.31
N GLY A 554 33.63 -38.31 12.11
CA GLY A 554 33.85 -39.75 12.20
C GLY A 554 35.29 -40.14 12.49
N ASP A 555 35.55 -41.46 12.41
CA ASP A 555 36.88 -42.07 12.53
C ASP A 555 37.65 -41.73 13.82
N ALA A 556 36.92 -41.53 14.93
CA ALA A 556 37.47 -41.16 16.24
C ALA A 556 37.37 -42.32 17.27
N PRO A 557 38.15 -43.41 17.14
CA PRO A 557 38.11 -44.54 18.08
C PRO A 557 38.67 -44.21 19.48
N THR A 558 39.45 -43.13 19.60
CA THR A 558 39.95 -42.57 20.86
C THR A 558 39.92 -41.04 20.80
N GLY A 559 39.88 -40.42 21.98
CA GLY A 559 39.76 -38.97 22.13
C GLY A 559 38.31 -38.51 22.21
N THR A 560 38.10 -37.23 22.49
CA THR A 560 36.75 -36.67 22.66
C THR A 560 36.66 -35.29 22.02
N VAL A 561 35.48 -34.99 21.47
CA VAL A 561 35.07 -33.62 21.16
C VAL A 561 34.06 -33.19 22.22
N ALA A 562 34.16 -31.97 22.72
CA ALA A 562 33.27 -31.45 23.75
C ALA A 562 32.97 -29.97 23.55
N LEU A 563 31.75 -29.59 23.90
CA LEU A 563 31.37 -28.21 24.17
C LEU A 563 31.69 -27.88 25.63
N VAL A 564 32.22 -26.69 25.87
CA VAL A 564 32.63 -26.19 27.18
C VAL A 564 32.11 -24.78 27.37
N ALA A 565 31.51 -24.50 28.52
CA ALA A 565 31.12 -23.15 28.94
C ALA A 565 31.79 -22.82 30.27
N THR A 566 32.45 -21.67 30.36
CA THR A 566 33.18 -21.23 31.55
C THR A 566 32.72 -19.84 31.99
N THR A 567 32.37 -19.69 33.25
CA THR A 567 31.98 -18.43 33.89
C THR A 567 32.75 -18.25 35.21
N SER A 568 32.55 -17.13 35.91
CA SER A 568 33.07 -16.94 37.27
C SER A 568 32.61 -18.00 38.28
N ASN A 569 31.48 -18.66 38.01
CA ASN A 569 30.85 -19.63 38.91
C ASN A 569 31.28 -21.07 38.61
N GLY A 570 32.04 -21.30 37.55
CA GLY A 570 32.62 -22.60 37.22
C GLY A 570 32.60 -22.92 35.73
N THR A 571 32.98 -24.16 35.40
CA THR A 571 33.00 -24.69 34.04
C THR A 571 32.05 -25.87 33.93
N THR A 572 31.23 -25.89 32.87
CA THR A 572 30.39 -27.01 32.47
C THR A 572 30.79 -27.50 31.09
N SER A 573 30.58 -28.78 30.79
CA SER A 573 30.97 -29.37 29.51
C SER A 573 30.06 -30.54 29.11
N ALA A 574 29.79 -30.69 27.82
CA ALA A 574 29.06 -31.83 27.25
C ALA A 574 29.87 -32.45 26.11
N PRO A 575 30.02 -33.79 26.09
CA PRO A 575 30.69 -34.47 24.99
C PRO A 575 29.80 -34.47 23.74
N ALA A 576 30.43 -34.40 22.57
CA ALA A 576 29.80 -34.61 21.28
C ALA A 576 30.03 -36.05 20.79
N THR A 577 29.09 -36.56 20.00
CA THR A 577 29.25 -37.86 19.33
C THR A 577 29.59 -37.65 17.86
N LEU A 578 30.68 -38.28 17.40
CA LEU A 578 31.08 -38.27 15.99
C LEU A 578 30.59 -39.55 15.31
N ALA A 579 29.37 -39.51 14.75
CA ALA A 579 28.62 -40.67 14.28
C ALA A 579 28.66 -40.90 12.75
N GLY A 580 29.42 -40.09 12.02
CA GLY A 580 29.55 -40.15 10.57
C GLY A 580 29.11 -38.86 9.88
N TRP A 581 29.18 -38.88 8.56
CA TRP A 581 28.90 -37.73 7.70
C TRP A 581 27.43 -37.33 7.74
N LEU A 582 27.18 -36.05 8.03
CA LEU A 582 25.86 -35.44 8.23
C LEU A 582 25.00 -36.11 9.31
N VAL A 583 25.62 -36.93 10.16
CA VAL A 583 24.99 -37.46 11.37
C VAL A 583 25.33 -36.53 12.53
N TRP A 584 24.50 -35.51 12.68
CA TRP A 584 24.74 -34.39 13.58
C TRP A 584 24.57 -34.75 15.06
N SER A 585 25.47 -34.21 15.88
CA SER A 585 25.41 -34.15 17.33
C SER A 585 25.21 -32.70 17.77
N HIS A 586 24.33 -32.51 18.75
CA HIS A 586 23.98 -31.19 19.29
C HIS A 586 24.22 -31.17 20.81
N PRO A 587 25.48 -31.19 21.28
CA PRO A 587 25.77 -31.08 22.70
C PRO A 587 25.28 -29.73 23.24
N THR A 588 24.62 -29.78 24.40
CA THR A 588 24.14 -28.59 25.12
C THR A 588 24.64 -28.63 26.55
N VAL A 589 25.06 -27.48 27.07
CA VAL A 589 25.42 -27.27 28.47
C VAL A 589 24.72 -26.04 29.02
N THR A 590 24.34 -26.12 30.29
CA THR A 590 23.86 -24.94 31.02
C THR A 590 25.02 -24.33 31.79
N ALA A 591 25.14 -23.00 31.76
CA ALA A 591 26.15 -22.21 32.47
C ALA A 591 25.48 -21.15 33.35
N GLN A 592 26.07 -20.89 34.52
CA GLN A 592 25.60 -19.86 35.46
C GLN A 592 26.54 -18.65 35.40
N VAL A 593 26.10 -17.57 34.76
CA VAL A 593 26.87 -16.32 34.67
C VAL A 593 26.72 -15.54 35.98
N GLY A 594 27.85 -15.07 36.52
CA GLY A 594 27.90 -14.27 37.74
C GLY A 594 27.84 -12.77 37.48
N ASP A 595 28.09 -11.98 38.53
CA ASP A 595 28.02 -10.50 38.48
C ASP A 595 29.08 -9.85 37.56
N ASP A 596 30.08 -10.60 37.10
CA ASP A 596 31.05 -10.14 36.11
C ASP A 596 30.50 -10.15 34.67
N GLY A 597 29.35 -10.79 34.46
CA GLY A 597 28.61 -10.81 33.19
C GLY A 597 29.39 -11.46 32.04
N ALA A 598 30.30 -12.39 32.35
CA ALA A 598 31.16 -13.02 31.35
C ALA A 598 30.88 -14.53 31.20
N LEU A 599 30.77 -14.99 29.95
CA LEU A 599 30.68 -16.39 29.57
C LEU A 599 31.68 -16.67 28.46
N THR A 600 32.59 -17.62 28.67
CA THR A 600 33.48 -18.13 27.62
C THR A 600 32.96 -19.47 27.13
N VAL A 601 32.55 -19.51 25.87
CA VAL A 601 32.21 -20.75 25.17
C VAL A 601 33.47 -21.26 24.46
N ALA A 602 33.68 -22.56 24.51
CA ALA A 602 34.74 -23.22 23.78
C ALA A 602 34.28 -24.58 23.26
N PHE A 603 34.82 -24.98 22.12
CA PHE A 603 34.77 -26.34 21.64
C PHE A 603 36.19 -26.91 21.63
N THR A 604 36.35 -28.16 22.06
CA THR A 604 37.67 -28.78 22.24
C THR A 604 37.69 -30.17 21.65
N GLY A 605 38.75 -30.52 20.92
CA GLY A 605 39.13 -31.90 20.63
C GLY A 605 40.32 -32.30 21.50
N THR A 606 40.23 -33.41 22.22
CA THR A 606 41.30 -33.91 23.12
C THR A 606 41.71 -35.32 22.72
N ASP A 607 43.02 -35.54 22.55
CA ASP A 607 43.64 -36.84 22.21
C ASP A 607 42.94 -37.60 21.05
N LEU A 608 42.46 -36.86 20.05
CA LEU A 608 41.80 -37.42 18.87
C LEU A 608 42.77 -38.28 18.09
N ALA A 609 42.37 -39.51 17.76
CA ALA A 609 43.15 -40.40 16.92
C ALA A 609 43.46 -39.77 15.55
N GLY A 610 44.62 -40.10 14.98
CA GLY A 610 44.92 -39.71 13.60
C GLY A 610 43.88 -40.28 12.63
N GLY A 611 43.38 -39.42 11.73
CA GLY A 611 42.28 -39.75 10.81
C GLY A 611 40.90 -39.32 11.31
N ALA A 612 40.71 -39.05 12.59
CA ALA A 612 39.46 -38.48 13.11
C ALA A 612 39.17 -37.15 12.44
N TRP A 613 37.93 -36.91 12.03
CA TRP A 613 37.51 -35.69 11.33
C TRP A 613 36.16 -35.19 11.84
N GLY A 614 35.86 -33.92 11.57
CA GLY A 614 34.52 -33.38 11.73
C GLY A 614 34.39 -31.90 11.37
N TRP A 615 33.17 -31.40 11.56
CA TRP A 615 32.75 -30.04 11.27
C TRP A 615 31.90 -29.52 12.41
N ILE A 616 32.25 -28.34 12.95
CA ILE A 616 31.54 -27.65 14.03
C ILE A 616 30.94 -26.37 13.46
N ASP A 617 29.69 -26.11 13.78
CA ASP A 617 28.95 -24.97 13.28
C ASP A 617 27.86 -24.53 14.28
N ASP A 618 27.26 -23.36 14.06
CA ASP A 618 26.13 -22.81 14.82
C ASP A 618 26.35 -22.93 16.35
N VAL A 619 27.49 -22.42 16.83
CA VAL A 619 27.72 -22.31 18.27
C VAL A 619 26.82 -21.21 18.82
N SER A 620 26.06 -21.53 19.87
CA SER A 620 24.97 -20.69 20.35
C SER A 620 25.07 -20.45 21.85
N VAL A 621 24.74 -19.24 22.28
CA VAL A 621 24.52 -18.86 23.68
C VAL A 621 23.18 -18.16 23.78
N VAL A 622 22.23 -18.77 24.48
CA VAL A 622 20.90 -18.21 24.74
C VAL A 622 20.64 -18.14 26.24
N ALA A 623 19.90 -17.13 26.69
CA ALA A 623 19.43 -17.11 28.07
C ALA A 623 18.43 -18.26 28.28
N ALA A 624 18.61 -19.05 29.34
CA ALA A 624 17.67 -20.12 29.67
C ALA A 624 16.41 -19.51 30.28
N SER A 625 15.24 -19.82 29.71
CA SER A 625 13.94 -19.37 30.23
C SER A 625 12.91 -20.49 30.17
N ASP A 626 12.19 -20.69 31.29
CA ASP A 626 10.99 -21.52 31.28
C ASP A 626 9.84 -20.76 30.61
N PRO A 627 9.01 -21.40 29.77
CA PRO A 627 7.83 -20.76 29.20
C PRO A 627 6.85 -20.40 30.31
N VAL A 628 6.58 -19.10 30.46
CA VAL A 628 5.59 -18.57 31.41
C VAL A 628 4.22 -18.55 30.72
N VAL A 629 3.22 -19.20 31.32
CA VAL A 629 1.82 -19.08 30.87
C VAL A 629 1.24 -17.80 31.46
N LEU A 630 0.87 -16.85 30.59
CA LEU A 630 0.27 -15.56 30.95
C LEU A 630 -1.26 -15.62 30.86
N ASP A 631 -1.97 -14.91 31.75
CA ASP A 631 -3.42 -14.71 31.63
C ASP A 631 -3.71 -13.43 30.84
N THR A 632 -4.17 -13.58 29.60
CA THR A 632 -4.43 -12.47 28.66
C THR A 632 -5.91 -12.12 28.51
N ALA A 633 -6.83 -12.81 29.18
CA ALA A 633 -8.27 -12.69 28.87
C ALA A 633 -8.81 -11.24 29.00
N ALA A 634 -8.30 -10.51 30.00
CA ALA A 634 -8.66 -9.10 30.20
C ALA A 634 -8.06 -8.18 29.12
N LEU A 635 -6.81 -8.44 28.72
CA LEU A 635 -6.14 -7.73 27.63
C LEU A 635 -6.89 -7.91 26.31
N ASP A 636 -7.22 -9.16 25.97
CA ASP A 636 -7.91 -9.52 24.73
C ASP A 636 -9.28 -8.83 24.65
N THR A 637 -10.00 -8.79 25.77
CA THR A 637 -11.28 -8.07 25.87
C THR A 637 -11.12 -6.56 25.66
N ALA A 638 -10.10 -5.95 26.28
CA ALA A 638 -9.83 -4.52 26.17
C ALA A 638 -9.39 -4.14 24.74
N LEU A 639 -8.53 -4.95 24.12
CA LEU A 639 -8.07 -4.74 22.74
C LEU A 639 -9.22 -4.87 21.74
N ALA A 640 -10.08 -5.88 21.90
CA ALA A 640 -11.28 -6.02 21.07
C ALA A 640 -12.22 -4.81 21.21
N ALA A 641 -12.41 -4.30 22.43
CA ALA A 641 -13.22 -3.10 22.66
C ALA A 641 -12.59 -1.85 22.04
N ALA A 642 -11.26 -1.71 22.11
CA ALA A 642 -10.51 -0.61 21.50
C ALA A 642 -10.64 -0.60 19.98
N ARG A 643 -10.47 -1.75 19.32
CA ARG A 643 -10.62 -1.90 17.86
C ARG A 643 -12.06 -1.64 17.36
N ALA A 644 -13.07 -1.78 18.22
CA ALA A 644 -14.46 -1.51 17.87
C ALA A 644 -14.85 -0.03 17.92
N VAL A 645 -13.94 0.87 18.33
CA VAL A 645 -14.23 2.31 18.44
C VAL A 645 -14.21 2.96 17.05
N ASP A 646 -15.30 3.62 16.67
CA ASP A 646 -15.33 4.53 15.52
C ASP A 646 -14.66 5.87 15.89
N PRO A 647 -13.52 6.23 15.26
CA PRO A 647 -12.77 7.44 15.61
C PRO A 647 -13.49 8.73 15.22
N ALA A 648 -14.45 8.72 14.29
CA ALA A 648 -15.06 9.94 13.74
C ALA A 648 -15.82 10.79 14.79
N GLY A 649 -16.25 10.15 15.90
CA GLY A 649 -16.95 10.82 16.99
C GLY A 649 -16.04 11.48 18.04
N TYR A 650 -14.72 11.25 17.98
CA TYR A 650 -13.79 11.58 19.06
C TYR A 650 -12.72 12.58 18.62
N THR A 651 -12.10 13.26 19.58
CA THR A 651 -11.01 14.20 19.32
C THR A 651 -9.76 13.46 18.86
N ALA A 652 -9.02 14.06 17.92
CA ALA A 652 -7.76 13.50 17.42
C ALA A 652 -6.77 13.13 18.54
N GLU A 653 -6.65 13.96 19.59
CA GLU A 653 -5.79 13.68 20.76
C GLU A 653 -6.19 12.39 21.49
N SER A 654 -7.49 12.18 21.73
CA SER A 654 -7.96 10.99 22.45
C SER A 654 -7.94 9.73 21.58
N VAL A 655 -8.08 9.87 20.27
CA VAL A 655 -7.93 8.77 19.31
C VAL A 655 -6.46 8.36 19.23
N ALA A 656 -5.52 9.31 19.11
CA ALA A 656 -4.09 9.02 19.10
C ALA A 656 -3.61 8.27 20.37
N ALA A 657 -4.18 8.59 21.54
CA ALA A 657 -3.89 7.85 22.77
C ALA A 657 -4.41 6.40 22.75
N LEU A 658 -5.57 6.16 22.11
CA LEU A 658 -6.12 4.82 21.92
C LEU A 658 -5.29 4.02 20.90
N ASP A 659 -4.93 4.65 19.78
CA ASP A 659 -4.11 4.03 18.73
C ASP A 659 -2.74 3.62 19.27
N HIS A 660 -2.11 4.48 20.09
CA HIS A 660 -0.86 4.14 20.78
C HIS A 660 -1.02 2.92 21.72
N ALA A 661 -2.11 2.87 22.50
CA ALA A 661 -2.36 1.74 23.39
C ALA A 661 -2.60 0.42 22.63
N ILE A 662 -3.27 0.48 21.48
CA ILE A 662 -3.45 -0.66 20.56
C ILE A 662 -2.08 -1.11 20.02
N ALA A 663 -1.29 -0.17 19.50
CA ALA A 663 0.03 -0.47 18.95
C ALA A 663 0.96 -1.10 19.98
N VAL A 664 0.98 -0.62 21.22
CA VAL A 664 1.73 -1.24 22.33
C VAL A 664 1.27 -2.68 22.59
N ALA A 665 -0.04 -2.92 22.62
CA ALA A 665 -0.58 -4.25 22.89
C ALA A 665 -0.19 -5.26 21.79
N GLU A 666 -0.34 -4.88 20.53
CA GLU A 666 0.03 -5.70 19.37
C GLU A 666 1.54 -5.93 19.29
N PHE A 667 2.34 -4.87 19.47
CA PHE A 667 3.80 -4.95 19.49
C PHE A 667 4.32 -5.88 20.59
N SER A 668 3.79 -5.75 21.82
CA SER A 668 4.25 -6.54 22.97
C SER A 668 3.98 -8.04 22.88
N ALA A 669 3.06 -8.46 22.00
CA ALA A 669 2.68 -9.86 21.83
C ALA A 669 3.82 -10.70 21.25
N ALA A 670 4.77 -10.08 20.55
CA ALA A 670 5.94 -10.74 19.98
C ALA A 670 7.04 -11.08 21.01
N GLY A 671 6.98 -10.50 22.22
CA GLY A 671 8.05 -10.62 23.21
C GLY A 671 8.02 -11.93 24.00
N SER A 672 9.05 -12.75 23.84
CA SER A 672 9.20 -14.05 24.54
C SER A 672 9.40 -13.95 26.05
N THR A 673 9.84 -12.80 26.59
CA THR A 673 10.11 -12.63 28.02
C THR A 673 9.09 -11.74 28.73
N ARG A 674 7.91 -11.55 28.12
CA ARG A 674 6.82 -10.77 28.70
C ARG A 674 6.37 -11.38 30.04
N THR A 675 6.08 -10.51 31.00
CA THR A 675 5.58 -10.89 32.33
C THR A 675 4.09 -10.63 32.48
N GLN A 676 3.46 -11.18 33.52
CA GLN A 676 2.07 -10.84 33.85
C GLN A 676 1.92 -9.35 34.19
N GLU A 677 2.94 -8.73 34.80
CA GLU A 677 2.95 -7.29 35.06
C GLU A 677 2.90 -6.47 33.77
N ASP A 678 3.60 -6.89 32.72
CA ASP A 678 3.49 -6.26 31.40
C ASP A 678 2.08 -6.42 30.81
N VAL A 679 1.46 -7.60 30.97
CA VAL A 679 0.06 -7.83 30.53
C VAL A 679 -0.91 -6.89 31.26
N ASP A 680 -0.79 -6.80 32.57
CA ASP A 680 -1.66 -5.97 33.41
C ASP A 680 -1.45 -4.48 33.13
N ALA A 681 -0.21 -4.04 32.90
CA ALA A 681 0.14 -2.67 32.55
C ALA A 681 -0.44 -2.26 31.19
N ILE A 682 -0.35 -3.11 30.19
CA ILE A 682 -0.91 -2.86 28.85
C ILE A 682 -2.44 -2.88 28.88
N THR A 683 -3.03 -3.80 29.66
CA THR A 683 -4.48 -3.82 29.90
C THR A 683 -4.94 -2.50 30.53
N THR A 684 -4.18 -1.97 31.48
CA THR A 684 -4.44 -0.66 32.10
C THR A 684 -4.32 0.46 31.08
N LEU A 685 -3.25 0.47 30.26
CA LEU A 685 -3.06 1.47 29.21
C LEU A 685 -4.25 1.53 28.24
N LEU A 686 -4.72 0.38 27.76
CA LEU A 686 -5.88 0.28 26.88
C LEU A 686 -7.17 0.76 27.55
N THR A 687 -7.43 0.29 28.78
CA THR A 687 -8.65 0.66 29.50
C THR A 687 -8.67 2.14 29.89
N ASP A 688 -7.53 2.73 30.22
CA ASP A 688 -7.39 4.17 30.46
C ASP A 688 -7.58 4.99 29.18
N ALA A 689 -7.04 4.54 28.04
CA ALA A 689 -7.25 5.20 26.75
C ALA A 689 -8.73 5.18 26.33
N LEU A 690 -9.39 4.02 26.45
CA LEU A 690 -10.84 3.86 26.27
C LEU A 690 -11.64 4.78 27.21
N ALA A 691 -11.25 4.86 28.48
CA ALA A 691 -11.86 5.77 29.44
C ALA A 691 -11.57 7.25 29.13
N GLY A 692 -10.43 7.54 28.49
CA GLY A 692 -9.94 8.85 28.12
C GLY A 692 -10.55 9.43 26.85
N LEU A 693 -11.28 8.63 26.04
CA LEU A 693 -11.96 9.07 24.84
C LEU A 693 -12.86 10.30 25.07
N ARG A 694 -12.66 11.35 24.26
CA ARG A 694 -13.41 12.62 24.32
C ARG A 694 -14.13 12.88 23.01
N LEU A 695 -15.42 13.13 23.10
CA LEU A 695 -16.25 13.45 21.95
C LEU A 695 -15.92 14.83 21.40
N VAL A 696 -15.90 14.95 20.08
CA VAL A 696 -15.91 16.26 19.42
C VAL A 696 -17.20 17.00 19.76
N SER A 697 -17.10 18.32 19.91
CA SER A 697 -18.26 19.17 20.10
C SER A 697 -18.20 20.39 19.20
N SER A 698 -19.37 20.87 18.80
CA SER A 698 -19.52 22.13 18.08
C SER A 698 -20.35 23.10 18.89
N MET A 699 -20.08 24.40 18.72
CA MET A 699 -20.72 25.43 19.50
C MET A 699 -21.24 26.54 18.60
N SER A 700 -22.47 26.96 18.85
CA SER A 700 -23.05 28.15 18.25
C SER A 700 -23.51 29.11 19.34
N ALA A 701 -23.34 30.40 19.06
CA ALA A 701 -23.83 31.47 19.91
C ALA A 701 -24.60 32.47 19.03
N THR A 702 -25.79 32.84 19.45
CA THR A 702 -26.62 33.83 18.76
C THR A 702 -27.14 34.85 19.76
N LEU A 703 -27.23 36.10 19.33
CA LEU A 703 -27.89 37.12 20.13
C LEU A 703 -29.40 36.90 20.04
N VAL A 704 -30.08 36.87 21.19
CA VAL A 704 -31.55 36.81 21.23
C VAL A 704 -32.17 38.05 20.57
N SER A 705 -31.47 39.19 20.65
CA SER A 705 -31.73 40.38 19.83
C SER A 705 -30.41 41.02 19.42
N SER A 706 -30.24 41.28 18.13
CA SER A 706 -29.05 41.94 17.56
C SER A 706 -29.03 43.46 17.79
N ASN A 707 -30.20 44.04 18.08
CA ASN A 707 -30.37 45.46 18.37
C ASN A 707 -31.07 45.62 19.72
N VAL A 708 -30.30 46.06 20.71
CA VAL A 708 -30.78 46.27 22.08
C VAL A 708 -30.65 47.75 22.40
N THR A 709 -31.60 48.32 23.14
CA THR A 709 -31.46 49.70 23.61
C THR A 709 -30.62 49.77 24.88
N THR A 710 -29.98 50.91 25.18
CA THR A 710 -29.16 51.07 26.40
C THR A 710 -29.90 50.81 27.73
N GLY A 711 -31.23 50.70 27.70
CA GLY A 711 -32.06 50.39 28.88
C GLY A 711 -32.46 48.90 29.01
N GLU A 712 -31.96 48.02 28.16
CA GLU A 712 -32.29 46.59 28.11
C GLU A 712 -31.04 45.73 28.40
N ASN A 713 -31.25 44.54 28.98
CA ASN A 713 -30.19 43.54 29.15
C ASN A 713 -30.10 42.65 27.90
N PRO A 714 -28.99 42.67 27.15
CA PRO A 714 -28.77 41.75 26.05
C PRO A 714 -28.74 40.30 26.55
N ARG A 715 -29.09 39.35 25.67
CA ARG A 715 -29.04 37.92 25.97
C ARG A 715 -28.38 37.17 24.83
N VAL A 716 -27.53 36.20 25.18
CA VAL A 716 -26.85 35.32 24.23
C VAL A 716 -27.41 33.91 24.40
N ALA A 717 -28.05 33.38 23.36
CA ALA A 717 -28.43 31.98 23.29
C ALA A 717 -27.21 31.18 22.81
N VAL A 718 -26.93 30.08 23.50
CA VAL A 718 -25.76 29.24 23.28
C VAL A 718 -26.24 27.81 23.10
N ARG A 719 -25.75 27.13 22.07
CA ARG A 719 -25.95 25.71 21.85
C ARG A 719 -24.61 25.01 21.66
N VAL A 720 -24.31 24.07 22.55
CA VAL A 720 -23.22 23.11 22.43
C VAL A 720 -23.82 21.80 21.91
N THR A 721 -23.23 21.22 20.88
CA THR A 721 -23.69 20.00 20.21
C THR A 721 -22.61 18.93 20.31
N ALA A 722 -22.96 17.76 20.83
CA ALA A 722 -22.16 16.54 20.87
C ALA A 722 -23.12 15.33 20.84
N SER A 723 -22.61 14.11 20.61
CA SER A 723 -23.42 12.88 20.62
C SER A 723 -23.98 12.52 22.00
N ARG A 724 -23.54 13.22 23.06
CA ARG A 724 -24.11 13.16 24.41
C ARG A 724 -24.40 14.56 24.95
N ALA A 725 -25.28 14.64 25.96
CA ALA A 725 -25.61 15.91 26.63
C ALA A 725 -24.37 16.51 27.33
N PRO A 726 -23.88 17.69 26.91
CA PRO A 726 -22.67 18.29 27.47
C PRO A 726 -22.92 18.95 28.83
N THR A 727 -21.91 18.90 29.70
CA THR A 727 -21.85 19.61 31.00
C THR A 727 -20.64 20.51 31.08
N GLY A 728 -20.54 21.44 32.03
CA GLY A 728 -19.34 22.28 32.20
C GLY A 728 -19.68 23.75 32.34
N THR A 729 -18.84 24.65 31.83
CA THR A 729 -19.02 26.11 31.98
C THR A 729 -19.06 26.81 30.63
N ILE A 730 -20.06 27.67 30.44
CA ILE A 730 -20.11 28.67 29.37
C ILE A 730 -19.55 29.99 29.89
N THR A 731 -18.55 30.55 29.21
CA THR A 731 -18.01 31.88 29.48
C THR A 731 -18.32 32.79 28.29
N VAL A 732 -18.95 33.93 28.57
CA VAL A 732 -19.27 34.98 27.60
C VAL A 732 -18.41 36.20 27.91
N ASP A 733 -17.52 36.57 27.00
CA ASP A 733 -16.79 37.82 27.00
C ASP A 733 -17.56 38.85 26.14
N TYR A 734 -17.87 40.00 26.70
CA TYR A 734 -18.60 41.09 26.03
C TYR A 734 -17.75 42.36 25.86
N GLY A 735 -16.42 42.22 25.87
CA GLY A 735 -15.43 43.26 25.60
C GLY A 735 -15.09 44.15 26.80
N THR A 736 -16.08 44.52 27.62
CA THR A 736 -15.87 45.28 28.87
C THR A 736 -15.83 44.40 30.12
N GLY A 737 -15.98 43.09 29.97
CA GLY A 737 -15.99 42.12 31.06
C GLY A 737 -16.46 40.73 30.60
N THR A 738 -16.46 39.78 31.53
CA THR A 738 -16.86 38.39 31.28
C THR A 738 -18.00 37.94 32.19
N LYS A 739 -18.71 36.89 31.78
CA LYS A 739 -19.73 36.22 32.57
C LYS A 739 -19.70 34.71 32.35
N SER A 740 -19.59 33.94 33.42
CA SER A 740 -19.59 32.47 33.38
C SER A 740 -20.86 31.87 33.97
N VAL A 741 -21.38 30.81 33.35
CA VAL A 741 -22.58 30.08 33.79
C VAL A 741 -22.38 28.58 33.59
N ALA A 742 -22.80 27.77 34.56
CA ALA A 742 -22.77 26.32 34.45
C ALA A 742 -23.79 25.79 33.42
N LEU A 743 -23.35 24.85 32.59
CA LEU A 743 -24.16 24.05 31.68
C LEU A 743 -24.41 22.69 32.33
N HIS A 744 -25.69 22.34 32.52
CA HIS A 744 -26.11 21.08 33.12
C HIS A 744 -26.70 20.15 32.07
N ALA A 745 -26.53 18.83 32.25
CA ALA A 745 -26.96 17.82 31.30
C ALA A 745 -28.46 17.92 30.93
N ALA A 746 -29.32 18.25 31.91
CA ALA A 746 -30.76 18.44 31.70
C ALA A 746 -31.12 19.53 30.68
N ARG A 747 -30.17 20.41 30.34
CA ARG A 747 -30.36 21.47 29.34
C ARG A 747 -30.00 21.05 27.93
N ASN A 748 -29.51 19.81 27.74
CA ASN A 748 -29.13 19.23 26.46
C ASN A 748 -28.32 20.18 25.57
N GLY A 749 -27.29 20.80 26.16
CA GLY A 749 -26.40 21.74 25.46
C GLY A 749 -26.95 23.14 25.20
N VAL A 750 -28.19 23.47 25.61
CA VAL A 750 -28.81 24.78 25.33
C VAL A 750 -28.87 25.66 26.58
N ILE A 751 -28.37 26.90 26.49
CA ILE A 751 -28.46 27.86 27.58
C ILE A 751 -28.56 29.30 27.06
N THR A 752 -29.28 30.16 27.78
CA THR A 752 -29.30 31.60 27.51
C THR A 752 -28.61 32.37 28.63
N VAL A 753 -27.59 33.15 28.29
CA VAL A 753 -26.81 33.98 29.22
C VAL A 753 -27.25 35.44 29.08
N ALA A 754 -27.76 36.02 30.16
CA ALA A 754 -28.08 37.45 30.21
C ALA A 754 -26.83 38.28 30.51
N LEU A 755 -26.58 39.32 29.73
CA LEU A 755 -25.47 40.28 29.90
C LEU A 755 -25.94 41.50 30.72
N PRO A 756 -25.01 42.26 31.34
CA PRO A 756 -25.35 43.53 32.00
C PRO A 756 -25.79 44.60 30.98
N HIS A 757 -26.29 45.75 31.46
CA HIS A 757 -26.51 46.92 30.61
C HIS A 757 -25.18 47.40 30.02
N LEU A 758 -25.15 47.59 28.70
CA LEU A 758 -23.98 48.04 27.97
C LEU A 758 -24.19 49.44 27.41
N ALA A 759 -23.11 50.20 27.25
CA ALA A 759 -23.15 51.53 26.66
C ALA A 759 -23.55 51.45 25.17
N ALA A 760 -24.13 52.54 24.64
CA ALA A 760 -24.45 52.62 23.21
C ALA A 760 -23.18 52.47 22.36
N GLY A 761 -23.21 51.59 21.37
CA GLY A 761 -22.05 51.24 20.56
C GLY A 761 -22.09 49.80 20.07
N ARG A 762 -21.01 49.39 19.42
CA ARG A 762 -20.81 48.03 18.90
C ARG A 762 -19.94 47.25 19.88
N HIS A 763 -20.40 46.08 20.32
CA HIS A 763 -19.69 45.19 21.23
C HIS A 763 -19.45 43.84 20.55
N VAL A 764 -18.22 43.34 20.58
CA VAL A 764 -17.89 41.98 20.12
C VAL A 764 -18.08 41.04 21.29
N VAL A 765 -18.90 40.01 21.10
CA VAL A 765 -19.23 39.02 22.12
C VAL A 765 -18.64 37.68 21.71
N ALA A 766 -17.65 37.20 22.48
CA ALA A 766 -17.05 35.89 22.29
C ALA A 766 -17.60 34.90 23.32
N VAL A 767 -17.85 33.66 22.91
CA VAL A 767 -18.40 32.64 23.80
C VAL A 767 -17.56 31.38 23.72
N ALA A 768 -17.14 30.88 24.89
CA ALA A 768 -16.39 29.65 25.03
C ALA A 768 -17.11 28.67 25.97
N TYR A 769 -17.00 27.39 25.65
CA TYR A 769 -17.41 26.26 26.47
C TYR A 769 -16.16 25.51 26.94
N SER A 770 -16.06 25.26 28.24
CA SER A 770 -14.88 24.64 28.86
C SER A 770 -14.67 23.16 28.55
N GLY A 771 -15.67 22.46 27.98
CA GLY A 771 -15.68 21.00 27.94
C GLY A 771 -16.07 20.36 29.28
N ASP A 772 -16.10 19.03 29.26
CA ASP A 772 -16.16 18.15 30.44
C ASP A 772 -15.31 16.88 30.22
N ARG A 773 -15.41 15.91 31.14
CA ARG A 773 -14.61 14.67 31.11
C ARG A 773 -14.73 13.83 29.83
N LYS A 774 -15.82 13.93 29.06
CA LYS A 774 -15.95 13.22 27.77
C LYS A 774 -16.39 14.10 26.61
N VAL A 775 -16.55 15.41 26.79
CA VAL A 775 -16.89 16.33 25.69
C VAL A 775 -15.83 17.42 25.64
N ALA A 776 -15.21 17.58 24.48
CA ALA A 776 -14.16 18.56 24.28
C ALA A 776 -14.67 20.01 24.45
N ALA A 777 -13.76 20.90 24.85
CA ALA A 777 -14.02 22.34 24.86
C ALA A 777 -14.32 22.84 23.44
N ALA A 778 -15.10 23.91 23.34
CA ALA A 778 -15.45 24.52 22.07
C ALA A 778 -15.62 26.02 22.20
N ALA A 779 -15.49 26.75 21.11
CA ALA A 779 -15.80 28.18 21.04
C ALA A 779 -16.73 28.46 19.86
N ALA A 780 -17.63 29.42 20.04
CA ALA A 780 -18.45 29.92 18.96
C ALA A 780 -17.77 31.09 18.25
N ALA A 781 -18.08 31.29 16.97
CA ALA A 781 -17.70 32.50 16.26
C ALA A 781 -18.20 33.76 17.02
N PRO A 782 -17.38 34.81 17.19
CA PRO A 782 -17.81 36.01 17.89
C PRO A 782 -19.01 36.68 17.21
N VAL A 783 -20.00 37.11 18.00
CA VAL A 783 -21.17 37.84 17.51
C VAL A 783 -21.06 39.32 17.82
N THR A 784 -21.55 40.15 16.91
CA THR A 784 -21.60 41.61 17.12
C THR A 784 -22.94 42.01 17.72
N LEU A 785 -22.93 42.58 18.92
CA LEU A 785 -24.08 43.22 19.54
C LEU A 785 -24.06 44.73 19.28
N THR A 786 -25.15 45.26 18.73
CA THR A 786 -25.33 46.71 18.58
C THR A 786 -26.27 47.22 19.65
N VAL A 787 -25.76 48.11 20.51
CA VAL A 787 -26.56 48.80 21.51
C VAL A 787 -26.87 50.21 21.02
N VAL A 788 -28.14 50.50 20.81
CA VAL A 788 -28.59 51.81 20.35
C VAL A 788 -29.15 52.63 21.51
N LYS A 789 -29.08 53.96 21.40
CA LYS A 789 -29.70 54.85 22.37
C LYS A 789 -31.22 54.62 22.41
N THR A 790 -31.81 54.61 23.60
CA THR A 790 -33.25 54.44 23.82
C THR A 790 -34.03 55.65 23.28
N PRO A 791 -35.16 55.46 22.57
CA PRO A 791 -36.04 56.57 22.18
C PRO A 791 -36.52 57.41 23.39
N SER A 792 -36.58 58.73 23.23
CA SER A 792 -37.16 59.61 24.24
C SER A 792 -38.63 59.93 23.98
N THR A 793 -39.41 60.04 25.05
CA THR A 793 -40.72 60.67 25.08
C THR A 793 -40.57 62.05 25.73
N VAL A 794 -40.75 63.11 24.94
CA VAL A 794 -40.66 64.50 25.43
C VAL A 794 -42.06 65.10 25.52
N LYS A 795 -42.45 65.51 26.73
CA LYS A 795 -43.70 66.24 26.98
C LYS A 795 -43.38 67.64 27.45
N ALA A 796 -44.14 68.63 27.02
CA ALA A 796 -43.99 70.02 27.47
C ALA A 796 -45.35 70.61 27.84
N ALA A 797 -45.37 71.50 28.83
CA ALA A 797 -46.56 72.21 29.26
C ALA A 797 -46.23 73.67 29.61
N LEU A 798 -47.05 74.61 29.13
CA LEU A 798 -46.97 76.02 29.52
C LEU A 798 -47.61 76.23 30.88
N GLY A 799 -46.96 77.00 31.76
CA GLY A 799 -47.55 77.40 33.04
C GLY A 799 -48.76 78.32 32.88
N ARG A 800 -48.78 79.12 31.80
CA ARG A 800 -49.88 80.00 31.37
C ARG A 800 -49.88 80.06 29.84
N THR A 801 -51.05 79.91 29.21
CA THR A 801 -51.22 79.92 27.74
C THR A 801 -51.61 81.29 27.18
N VAL A 802 -52.04 82.21 28.06
CA VAL A 802 -52.29 83.62 27.73
C VAL A 802 -51.55 84.49 28.75
N VAL A 803 -50.75 85.45 28.28
CA VAL A 803 -50.00 86.38 29.13
C VAL A 803 -50.12 87.83 28.65
N PRO A 804 -50.13 88.83 29.56
CA PRO A 804 -50.02 90.24 29.19
C PRO A 804 -48.67 90.57 28.53
N ARG A 805 -48.63 91.63 27.72
CA ARG A 805 -47.44 92.12 26.98
C ARG A 805 -46.21 92.46 27.85
N SER A 806 -46.40 92.75 29.14
CA SER A 806 -45.34 93.03 30.11
C SER A 806 -44.86 91.79 30.88
N GLU A 807 -45.52 90.65 30.72
CA GLU A 807 -45.25 89.41 31.48
C GLU A 807 -44.75 88.27 30.59
N THR A 808 -44.30 87.20 31.23
CA THR A 808 -43.89 85.96 30.55
C THR A 808 -44.30 84.73 31.36
N THR A 809 -44.20 83.55 30.76
CA THR A 809 -44.57 82.24 31.31
C THR A 809 -43.42 81.24 31.24
N LYS A 810 -43.51 80.14 32.00
CA LYS A 810 -42.54 79.03 31.96
C LYS A 810 -43.09 77.86 31.14
N VAL A 811 -42.19 77.12 30.52
CA VAL A 811 -42.47 75.80 29.95
C VAL A 811 -41.84 74.74 30.86
N THR A 812 -42.63 73.81 31.37
CA THR A 812 -42.12 72.62 32.05
C THR A 812 -41.99 71.50 31.02
N VAL A 813 -40.79 70.97 30.87
CA VAL A 813 -40.44 69.88 29.94
C VAL A 813 -40.14 68.62 30.75
N MET A 814 -40.65 67.49 30.30
CA MET A 814 -40.40 66.17 30.87
C MET A 814 -39.93 65.22 29.78
N VAL A 815 -38.73 64.68 29.94
CA VAL A 815 -38.11 63.68 29.09
C VAL A 815 -38.15 62.34 29.84
N ARG A 816 -38.65 61.29 29.19
CA ARG A 816 -38.64 59.91 29.70
C ARG A 816 -38.09 58.98 28.64
N ALA A 817 -37.37 57.95 29.05
CA ALA A 817 -36.91 56.87 28.17
C ALA A 817 -37.02 55.54 28.94
N ALA A 818 -37.52 54.49 28.29
CA ALA A 818 -37.70 53.18 28.92
C ALA A 818 -36.34 52.60 29.34
N GLY A 819 -36.25 52.04 30.55
CA GLY A 819 -35.00 51.46 31.07
C GLY A 819 -33.89 52.48 31.41
N VAL A 820 -34.10 53.78 31.20
CA VAL A 820 -33.16 54.85 31.58
C VAL A 820 -33.76 55.71 32.69
N ALA A 821 -33.24 55.55 33.91
CA ALA A 821 -33.82 56.15 35.10
C ALA A 821 -33.74 57.68 35.15
N ALA A 822 -32.69 58.29 34.59
CA ALA A 822 -32.46 59.73 34.62
C ALA A 822 -31.86 60.26 33.31
N PRO A 823 -32.70 60.59 32.30
CA PRO A 823 -32.24 61.22 31.07
C PRO A 823 -31.57 62.58 31.33
N THR A 824 -30.43 62.81 30.69
CA THR A 824 -29.61 64.02 30.79
C THR A 824 -29.53 64.74 29.45
N GLY A 825 -28.91 65.91 29.34
CA GLY A 825 -28.68 66.59 28.05
C GLY A 825 -29.56 67.83 27.82
N LYS A 826 -29.41 68.47 26.67
CA LYS A 826 -29.95 69.83 26.44
C LYS A 826 -31.41 69.81 25.99
N VAL A 827 -32.23 70.69 26.58
CA VAL A 827 -33.61 71.00 26.19
C VAL A 827 -33.66 72.43 25.65
N THR A 828 -34.17 72.59 24.43
CA THR A 828 -34.27 73.87 23.72
C THR A 828 -35.73 74.23 23.50
N VAL A 829 -36.12 75.45 23.86
CA VAL A 829 -37.48 75.99 23.69
C VAL A 829 -37.42 77.19 22.76
N ARG A 830 -38.18 77.16 21.66
CA ARG A 830 -38.24 78.24 20.66
C ARG A 830 -39.63 78.85 20.58
N VAL A 831 -39.71 80.17 20.64
CA VAL A 831 -40.97 80.93 20.58
C VAL A 831 -40.73 82.33 20.01
N GLY A 832 -41.56 82.76 19.05
CA GLY A 832 -41.53 84.14 18.50
C GLY A 832 -40.16 84.59 17.99
N GLY A 833 -39.41 83.70 17.34
CA GLY A 833 -38.05 83.96 16.85
C GLY A 833 -36.93 83.87 17.90
N LYS A 834 -37.25 83.71 19.19
CA LYS A 834 -36.27 83.58 20.28
C LYS A 834 -36.07 82.12 20.69
N THR A 835 -34.87 81.77 21.15
CA THR A 835 -34.49 80.43 21.63
C THR A 835 -33.97 80.49 23.06
N VAL A 836 -34.43 79.59 23.93
CA VAL A 836 -33.95 79.42 25.32
C VAL A 836 -33.53 77.96 25.53
N VAL A 837 -32.38 77.73 26.16
CA VAL A 837 -31.83 76.39 26.40
C VAL A 837 -31.72 76.12 27.90
N ALA A 838 -32.09 74.92 28.33
CA ALA A 838 -31.82 74.36 29.66
C ALA A 838 -31.07 73.03 29.51
N VAL A 839 -30.29 72.64 30.52
CA VAL A 839 -29.57 71.36 30.55
C VAL A 839 -30.17 70.47 31.63
N LEU A 840 -30.53 69.25 31.27
CA LEU A 840 -30.92 68.20 32.20
C LEU A 840 -29.67 67.51 32.75
N THR A 841 -29.57 67.44 34.06
CA THR A 841 -28.60 66.64 34.81
C THR A 841 -29.28 65.38 35.39
N PRO A 842 -28.54 64.37 35.86
CA PRO A 842 -29.15 63.20 36.49
C PRO A 842 -30.08 63.54 37.66
N ALA A 843 -29.77 64.61 38.42
CA ALA A 843 -30.57 65.06 39.56
C ALA A 843 -31.96 65.57 39.14
N ASP A 844 -32.10 66.07 37.91
CA ASP A 844 -33.36 66.60 37.38
C ASP A 844 -34.36 65.50 37.01
N LYS A 845 -33.92 64.24 36.96
CA LYS A 845 -34.74 63.05 36.62
C LYS A 845 -35.61 63.28 35.37
N GLY A 846 -35.00 63.88 34.35
CA GLY A 846 -35.62 64.19 33.07
C GLY A 846 -36.58 65.40 33.07
N ARG A 847 -36.66 66.23 34.12
CA ARG A 847 -37.57 67.39 34.17
C ARG A 847 -36.82 68.74 34.13
N ALA A 848 -37.16 69.59 33.17
CA ALA A 848 -36.63 70.96 33.07
C ALA A 848 -37.75 72.00 33.16
N LYS A 849 -37.50 73.15 33.79
CA LYS A 849 -38.40 74.32 33.77
C LYS A 849 -37.69 75.48 33.07
N VAL A 850 -38.24 75.94 31.96
CA VAL A 850 -37.63 76.96 31.10
C VAL A 850 -38.48 78.22 31.10
N GLN A 851 -37.93 79.36 31.54
CA GLN A 851 -38.62 80.65 31.47
C GLN A 851 -38.58 81.20 30.04
N LEU A 852 -39.73 81.59 29.49
CA LEU A 852 -39.78 82.22 28.17
C LEU A 852 -39.38 83.70 28.26
N PRO A 853 -38.88 84.30 27.18
CA PRO A 853 -38.67 85.74 27.12
C PRO A 853 -40.02 86.49 27.00
N VAL A 854 -40.04 87.77 27.38
CA VAL A 854 -41.18 88.65 27.06
C VAL A 854 -41.26 88.87 25.55
N LEU A 855 -42.49 88.85 25.00
CA LEU A 855 -42.77 88.91 23.57
C LEU A 855 -43.82 90.00 23.27
N PRO A 856 -43.81 90.61 22.07
CA PRO A 856 -44.90 91.49 21.63
C PRO A 856 -46.25 90.75 21.58
N ALA A 857 -47.37 91.47 21.60
CA ALA A 857 -48.68 90.83 21.44
C ALA A 857 -48.80 90.07 20.12
N GLY A 858 -49.37 88.87 20.19
CA GLY A 858 -49.42 87.94 19.08
C GLY A 858 -49.73 86.52 19.53
N LYS A 859 -50.00 85.63 18.57
CA LYS A 859 -50.14 84.19 18.80
C LYS A 859 -48.85 83.50 18.36
N TYR A 860 -48.15 82.87 19.30
CA TYR A 860 -46.88 82.20 19.06
C TYR A 860 -46.99 80.68 19.26
N THR A 861 -46.34 79.95 18.37
CA THR A 861 -46.08 78.51 18.56
C THR A 861 -44.81 78.35 19.39
N VAL A 862 -44.88 77.55 20.44
CA VAL A 862 -43.76 77.20 21.34
C VAL A 862 -43.32 75.78 21.00
N ASN A 863 -42.12 75.65 20.43
CA ASN A 863 -41.53 74.38 20.05
C ASN A 863 -40.49 73.95 21.07
N VAL A 864 -40.58 72.71 21.57
CA VAL A 864 -39.62 72.16 22.55
C VAL A 864 -38.91 70.96 21.93
N ALA A 865 -37.58 70.99 21.96
CA ALA A 865 -36.71 69.92 21.48
C ALA A 865 -35.71 69.51 22.56
N TYR A 866 -35.52 68.22 22.75
CA TYR A 866 -34.49 67.60 23.57
C TYR A 866 -33.42 67.00 22.65
N ALA A 867 -32.16 67.28 22.93
CA ALA A 867 -31.02 66.94 22.07
C ALA A 867 -30.52 65.49 22.21
N GLY A 868 -30.99 64.73 23.21
CA GLY A 868 -30.43 63.42 23.54
C GLY A 868 -29.21 63.49 24.47
N ASP A 869 -28.71 62.32 24.87
CA ASP A 869 -27.44 62.12 25.58
C ASP A 869 -26.74 60.81 25.13
N GLY A 870 -25.81 60.26 25.93
CA GLY A 870 -25.11 59.01 25.63
C GLY A 870 -26.00 57.76 25.57
N SER A 871 -27.17 57.79 26.20
CA SER A 871 -28.10 56.64 26.33
C SER A 871 -29.47 56.92 25.73
N VAL A 872 -29.86 58.17 25.54
CA VAL A 872 -31.21 58.55 25.12
C VAL A 872 -31.17 59.35 23.82
N ARG A 873 -32.04 59.02 22.87
CA ARG A 873 -32.17 59.73 21.58
C ARG A 873 -32.79 61.11 21.76
N ALA A 874 -32.45 62.03 20.86
CA ALA A 874 -33.14 63.31 20.72
C ALA A 874 -34.65 63.12 20.45
N GLY A 875 -35.46 64.11 20.82
CA GLY A 875 -36.90 64.08 20.63
C GLY A 875 -37.54 65.45 20.76
N THR A 876 -38.79 65.60 20.36
CA THR A 876 -39.52 66.88 20.44
C THR A 876 -40.86 66.70 21.12
N ALA A 877 -41.31 67.71 21.86
CA ALA A 877 -42.69 67.73 22.35
C ALA A 877 -43.63 68.28 21.27
N THR A 878 -44.92 67.94 21.35
CA THR A 878 -45.96 68.58 20.54
C THR A 878 -45.93 70.10 20.73
N PRO A 879 -45.98 70.90 19.64
CA PRO A 879 -45.96 72.35 19.74
C PRO A 879 -47.10 72.89 20.59
N LEU A 880 -46.78 73.84 21.48
CA LEU A 880 -47.77 74.51 22.32
C LEU A 880 -48.14 75.87 21.71
N THR A 881 -49.29 76.41 22.05
CA THR A 881 -49.70 77.76 21.63
C THR A 881 -49.69 78.72 22.80
N LEU A 882 -48.94 79.82 22.68
CA LEU A 882 -48.93 80.94 23.61
C LEU A 882 -49.57 82.17 22.95
N ARG A 883 -50.52 82.82 23.63
CA ARG A 883 -51.06 84.12 23.20
C ARG A 883 -50.55 85.22 24.12
N VAL A 884 -50.03 86.29 23.54
CA VAL A 884 -49.65 87.50 24.25
C VAL A 884 -50.61 88.61 23.87
N ARG A 885 -51.17 89.31 24.86
CA ARG A 885 -52.11 90.42 24.65
C ARG A 885 -51.53 91.73 25.18
#